data_AF-A0A8H5H9Y5-F1
#
_entry.id   AF-A0A8H5H9Y5-F1
#
_cell.length_a   1.000
_cell.length_b   1.000
_cell.length_c   1.000
_cell.angle_alpha   90.00
_cell.angle_beta   90.00
_cell.angle_gamma   90.00
#
_symmetry.space_group_name_H-M   'P 1'
#
loop_
_entity.id
_entity.type
_entity.pdbx_description
1 polymer ?
#
loop_
_entity_poly.entity_id
_entity_poly.type
_entity_poly.pdbx_seq_one_letter_code
_entity_poly.pdbx_strand_id
1 'polypeptide(L)'
;MSCISESDLEEYDGVSKGKYTIGLGQEYMAWPDDREDINSFALNAVSGLLEKYNIDPKSIGRIDVGTETIIDKSKSVKTHLMDLFTESGNSDIEGIDSKNACYGGTAALFNAVNWIESSSWDGRNAIVVAGDIAVYAEGPARPAGGAGAVAILIGPNAPLVLEPIHGTHMSNTYDFYKPNLTSEYPEVDGPVSVVTYTSALDFAYNTYREKFARFAKRAGLNGHANGDVKSNFSIESTDYAIFHSPYGKQAVKGHARLLYNDFLASPDHAKFANVADAEAYRTLSQKASLSDKNLEKTFITLGKSSFKQQVEPGMACSKRLGNMYTASLYGCLASLIDSVEPSSFKGKRILLYSFGSGCAASFFSIKVKGDTSELREKMDLTKRLAAMKVVPCQEFVEALNLREKNHNAKDYVPEGSIDNIWPGAYYLDSIDGKFRRKWNVELVVLIYMYIIDLIFPSNSVFENAIETTFFRSPPQYAKGRVSLTKLVKESTNLNFIQKYASTSCGSGPKFSTAQEEEDIWCLDHRGVLTISVCKDTYEALGLLGKKVAFGKGKSKQGDGRHVISIPLYTKEAESVKIRAQRENALKNWETRRLREVGSSEWNVLVSSEAVSPEGPTKTPTLPKSPVRYQKLELTDILIPNDLRLTHRPRNRKRLSRPKIDRELQDEDEEWHEEAEKLAEWVGLAGLGSSR
;
A
#
# COMPACT_ATOMS: atom_id res chain seq x y z
N MET A 1 -7.12 -9.34 -1.73
CA MET A 1 -8.50 -9.01 -1.33
C MET A 1 -9.48 -9.39 -2.43
N SER A 2 -10.63 -9.94 -2.06
CA SER A 2 -11.66 -10.44 -2.97
C SER A 2 -12.89 -9.53 -3.03
N CYS A 3 -13.66 -9.66 -4.09
CA CYS A 3 -14.98 -9.04 -4.24
C CYS A 3 -15.93 -9.96 -5.00
N ILE A 4 -17.24 -9.74 -4.89
CA ILE A 4 -18.25 -10.40 -5.73
C ILE A 4 -18.84 -9.44 -6.76
N SER A 5 -19.39 -9.99 -7.84
CA SER A 5 -20.19 -9.28 -8.84
C SER A 5 -21.62 -9.13 -8.34
N GLU A 6 -22.17 -7.91 -8.38
CA GLU A 6 -23.58 -7.66 -8.05
C GLU A 6 -24.53 -8.30 -9.06
N SER A 7 -24.10 -8.45 -10.32
CA SER A 7 -24.89 -9.19 -11.32
C SER A 7 -24.99 -10.67 -10.98
N ASP A 8 -23.93 -11.26 -10.43
CA ASP A 8 -23.90 -12.67 -10.06
C ASP A 8 -24.69 -12.86 -8.75
N LEU A 9 -24.68 -11.87 -7.86
CA LEU A 9 -25.49 -11.85 -6.65
C LEU A 9 -26.98 -11.72 -6.97
N GLU A 10 -27.37 -10.97 -8.01
CA GLU A 10 -28.76 -10.92 -8.49
C GLU A 10 -29.28 -12.31 -8.88
N GLU A 11 -28.46 -13.09 -9.59
CA GLU A 11 -28.79 -14.47 -9.98
C GLU A 11 -28.83 -15.40 -8.76
N TYR A 12 -27.83 -15.31 -7.88
CA TYR A 12 -27.73 -16.12 -6.66
C TYR A 12 -28.94 -15.92 -5.73
N ASP A 13 -29.35 -14.66 -5.51
CA ASP A 13 -30.50 -14.31 -4.66
C ASP A 13 -31.86 -14.56 -5.33
N GLY A 14 -31.88 -14.93 -6.61
CA GLY A 14 -33.13 -15.12 -7.37
C GLY A 14 -33.94 -13.85 -7.58
N VAL A 15 -33.28 -12.69 -7.68
CA VAL A 15 -33.94 -11.39 -7.88
C VAL A 15 -33.94 -10.96 -9.34
N SER A 16 -34.77 -9.97 -9.68
CA SER A 16 -34.83 -9.43 -11.04
C SER A 16 -33.52 -8.79 -11.45
N LYS A 17 -33.06 -9.07 -12.68
CA LYS A 17 -31.91 -8.41 -13.30
C LYS A 17 -32.02 -6.89 -13.21
N GLY A 18 -30.95 -6.23 -12.79
CA GLY A 18 -30.91 -4.78 -12.59
C GLY A 18 -31.33 -4.31 -11.20
N LYS A 19 -31.79 -5.19 -10.29
CA LYS A 19 -32.20 -4.78 -8.95
C LYS A 19 -31.04 -4.15 -8.16
N TYR A 20 -29.85 -4.74 -8.24
CA TYR A 20 -28.65 -4.25 -7.56
C TYR A 20 -27.84 -3.36 -8.51
N THR A 21 -27.62 -3.81 -9.74
CA THR A 21 -26.78 -3.10 -10.72
C THR A 21 -27.35 -1.77 -11.20
N ILE A 22 -28.68 -1.63 -11.28
CA ILE A 22 -29.36 -0.38 -11.69
C ILE A 22 -30.08 0.25 -10.50
N GLY A 23 -30.78 -0.55 -9.70
CA GLY A 23 -31.56 -0.09 -8.55
C GLY A 23 -30.69 0.49 -7.45
N LEU A 24 -29.64 -0.23 -7.05
CA LEU A 24 -28.63 0.28 -6.11
C LEU A 24 -27.49 1.01 -6.84
N GLY A 25 -27.26 0.72 -8.12
CA GLY A 25 -26.16 1.30 -8.87
C GLY A 25 -24.80 0.78 -8.41
N GLN A 26 -24.74 -0.49 -7.98
CA GLN A 26 -23.53 -1.17 -7.53
C GLN A 26 -23.05 -2.17 -8.58
N GLU A 27 -21.74 -2.32 -8.75
CA GLU A 27 -21.17 -3.25 -9.73
C GLU A 27 -20.51 -4.45 -9.03
N TYR A 28 -19.77 -4.17 -7.95
CA TYR A 28 -19.09 -5.16 -7.14
C TYR A 28 -19.17 -4.78 -5.65
N MET A 29 -19.01 -5.78 -4.80
CA MET A 29 -18.95 -5.60 -3.34
C MET A 29 -17.71 -6.32 -2.79
N ALA A 30 -16.85 -5.57 -2.10
CA ALA A 30 -15.69 -6.12 -1.41
C ALA A 30 -16.12 -6.67 -0.05
N TRP A 31 -15.47 -7.75 0.38
CA TRP A 31 -15.78 -8.39 1.66
C TRP A 31 -14.51 -9.06 2.21
N PRO A 32 -14.29 -8.99 3.53
CA PRO A 32 -13.29 -9.79 4.21
C PRO A 32 -13.90 -11.07 4.79
N ASP A 33 -13.10 -12.12 4.94
CA ASP A 33 -13.42 -13.26 5.80
C ASP A 33 -13.01 -12.98 7.25
N ASP A 34 -12.68 -14.01 8.02
CA ASP A 34 -12.25 -13.90 9.42
C ASP A 34 -10.75 -13.57 9.58
N ARG A 35 -9.98 -13.46 8.48
CA ARG A 35 -8.58 -13.02 8.48
C ARG A 35 -8.42 -11.51 8.52
N GLU A 36 -9.45 -10.73 8.21
CA GLU A 36 -9.36 -9.26 8.27
C GLU A 36 -10.41 -8.68 9.23
N ASP A 37 -9.94 -7.77 10.09
CA ASP A 37 -10.75 -6.96 10.99
C ASP A 37 -10.38 -5.48 10.90
N ILE A 38 -11.15 -4.62 11.58
CA ILE A 38 -10.94 -3.17 11.55
C ILE A 38 -9.49 -2.76 11.88
N ASN A 39 -8.84 -3.47 12.79
CA ASN A 39 -7.45 -3.17 13.16
C ASN A 39 -6.49 -3.53 12.02
N SER A 40 -6.66 -4.69 11.37
CA SER A 40 -5.84 -5.03 10.19
C SER A 40 -6.02 -4.03 9.04
N PHE A 41 -7.25 -3.59 8.76
CA PHE A 41 -7.53 -2.54 7.78
C PHE A 41 -6.83 -1.22 8.13
N ALA A 42 -6.90 -0.80 9.39
CA ALA A 42 -6.27 0.42 9.88
C ALA A 42 -4.73 0.31 9.82
N LEU A 43 -4.16 -0.81 10.26
CA LEU A 43 -2.72 -1.09 10.19
C LEU A 43 -2.23 -1.02 8.75
N ASN A 44 -2.92 -1.67 7.82
CA ASN A 44 -2.61 -1.66 6.38
C ASN A 44 -2.66 -0.25 5.77
N ALA A 45 -3.67 0.54 6.14
CA ALA A 45 -3.79 1.90 5.63
C ALA A 45 -2.67 2.81 6.16
N VAL A 46 -2.32 2.71 7.44
CA VAL A 46 -1.29 3.55 8.07
C VAL A 46 0.11 3.11 7.70
N SER A 47 0.44 1.82 7.75
CA SER A 47 1.77 1.33 7.33
C SER A 47 2.02 1.66 5.86
N GLY A 48 1.03 1.43 4.99
CA GLY A 48 1.11 1.79 3.57
C GLY A 48 1.29 3.29 3.35
N LEU A 49 0.67 4.15 4.16
CA LEU A 49 0.89 5.60 4.11
C LEU A 49 2.33 5.96 4.52
N LEU A 50 2.81 5.42 5.64
CA LEU A 50 4.16 5.70 6.15
C LEU A 50 5.24 5.27 5.14
N GLU A 51 5.12 4.06 4.60
CA GLU A 51 6.09 3.48 3.66
C GLU A 51 6.09 4.20 2.31
N LYS A 52 4.92 4.38 1.69
CA LYS A 52 4.82 4.92 0.32
C LYS A 52 5.34 6.34 0.20
N TYR A 53 5.16 7.13 1.26
CA TYR A 53 5.55 8.54 1.33
C TYR A 53 6.82 8.75 2.17
N ASN A 54 7.47 7.68 2.63
CA ASN A 54 8.69 7.73 3.44
C ASN A 54 8.56 8.69 4.64
N ILE A 55 7.45 8.58 5.38
CA ILE A 55 7.14 9.45 6.51
C ILE A 55 7.87 8.92 7.75
N ASP A 56 8.69 9.77 8.38
CA ASP A 56 9.29 9.45 9.67
C ASP A 56 8.17 9.29 10.73
N PRO A 57 8.02 8.13 11.39
CA PRO A 57 7.02 7.95 12.43
C PRO A 57 7.14 8.98 13.57
N LYS A 58 8.31 9.56 13.82
CA LYS A 58 8.51 10.64 14.81
C LYS A 58 7.90 11.98 14.40
N SER A 59 7.60 12.16 13.11
CA SER A 59 6.96 13.37 12.58
C SER A 59 5.45 13.42 12.78
N ILE A 60 4.86 12.40 13.44
CA ILE A 60 3.43 12.31 13.72
C ILE A 60 3.16 12.69 15.18
N GLY A 61 2.29 13.68 15.42
CA GLY A 61 1.90 14.15 16.75
C GLY A 61 0.45 13.82 17.12
N ARG A 62 -0.37 13.39 16.15
CA ARG A 62 -1.77 13.03 16.40
C ARG A 62 -2.25 11.94 15.46
N ILE A 63 -3.06 11.00 15.97
CA ILE A 63 -3.77 9.99 15.19
C ILE A 63 -5.21 9.90 15.69
N ASP A 64 -6.18 10.21 14.83
CA ASP A 64 -7.61 10.00 15.11
C ASP A 64 -8.21 8.94 14.17
N VAL A 65 -9.01 8.03 14.71
CA VAL A 65 -9.66 6.96 13.95
C VAL A 65 -11.16 7.18 13.93
N GLY A 66 -11.78 7.14 12.76
CA GLY A 66 -13.22 7.06 12.58
C GLY A 66 -13.63 5.65 12.21
N THR A 67 -14.49 5.02 13.00
CA THR A 67 -15.05 3.70 12.69
C THR A 67 -16.37 3.48 13.42
N GLU A 68 -17.22 2.64 12.84
CA GLU A 68 -18.40 2.07 13.51
C GLU A 68 -18.32 0.54 13.67
N THR A 69 -17.31 -0.12 13.11
CA THR A 69 -16.97 -1.53 13.35
C THR A 69 -16.26 -1.68 14.70
N ILE A 70 -17.00 -2.15 15.72
CA ILE A 70 -16.49 -2.26 17.09
C ILE A 70 -16.18 -3.70 17.44
N ILE A 71 -14.94 -3.94 17.85
CA ILE A 71 -14.44 -5.24 18.34
C ILE A 71 -14.03 -5.21 19.81
N ASP A 72 -13.89 -4.01 20.41
CA ASP A 72 -13.71 -3.79 21.84
C ASP A 72 -14.47 -2.52 22.27
N LYS A 73 -15.14 -2.56 23.42
CA LYS A 73 -16.01 -1.48 23.89
C LYS A 73 -15.28 -0.35 24.61
N SER A 74 -13.99 -0.54 24.90
CA SER A 74 -13.15 0.38 25.67
C SER A 74 -11.84 0.67 24.95
N LYS A 75 -11.13 -0.37 24.49
CA LYS A 75 -9.85 -0.23 23.80
C LYS A 75 -10.06 0.24 22.36
N SER A 76 -9.58 1.44 22.07
CA SER A 76 -9.61 2.06 20.74
C SER A 76 -8.72 1.35 19.71
N VAL A 77 -9.13 1.38 18.43
CA VAL A 77 -8.31 1.04 17.25
C VAL A 77 -7.03 1.87 17.24
N LYS A 78 -7.09 3.17 17.59
CA LYS A 78 -5.92 4.05 17.71
C LYS A 78 -4.80 3.43 18.54
N THR A 79 -5.12 2.78 19.66
CA THR A 79 -4.08 2.17 20.52
C THR A 79 -3.42 0.93 19.91
N HIS A 80 -4.04 0.27 18.92
CA HIS A 80 -3.39 -0.77 18.14
C HIS A 80 -2.45 -0.18 17.09
N LEU A 81 -2.80 0.96 16.50
CA LEU A 81 -1.91 1.66 15.55
C LEU A 81 -0.59 2.13 16.19
N MET A 82 -0.55 2.32 17.51
CA MET A 82 0.67 2.67 18.22
C MET A 82 1.78 1.61 18.09
N ASP A 83 1.45 0.36 17.76
CA ASP A 83 2.45 -0.69 17.49
C ASP A 83 3.41 -0.27 16.35
N LEU A 84 2.89 0.43 15.32
CA LEU A 84 3.68 0.95 14.19
C LEU A 84 4.68 2.04 14.58
N PHE A 85 4.52 2.65 15.76
CA PHE A 85 5.36 3.76 16.24
C PHE A 85 6.34 3.32 17.34
N THR A 86 6.19 2.09 17.85
CA THR A 86 6.96 1.59 19.01
C THR A 86 8.46 1.57 18.75
N GLU A 87 8.91 1.05 17.59
CA GLU A 87 10.34 0.98 17.25
C GLU A 87 10.99 2.36 17.13
N SER A 88 10.24 3.36 16.69
CA SER A 88 10.73 4.73 16.62
C SER A 88 10.87 5.40 18.00
N GLY A 89 10.22 4.83 19.03
CA GLY A 89 10.10 5.43 20.37
C GLY A 89 9.14 6.62 20.44
N ASN A 90 8.34 6.89 19.40
CA ASN A 90 7.35 7.96 19.41
C ASN A 90 6.04 7.50 20.07
N SER A 91 5.88 7.78 21.36
CA SER A 91 4.66 7.47 22.13
C SER A 91 3.80 8.69 22.47
N ASP A 92 4.33 9.90 22.30
CA ASP A 92 3.62 11.16 22.52
C ASP A 92 2.83 11.55 21.27
N ILE A 93 1.70 10.88 21.09
CA ILE A 93 0.79 11.04 19.94
C ILE A 93 -0.64 11.16 20.46
N GLU A 94 -1.25 12.34 20.31
CA GLU A 94 -2.64 12.61 20.68
C GLU A 94 -3.66 11.86 19.80
N GLY A 95 -4.94 11.94 20.17
CA GLY A 95 -6.07 11.39 19.40
C GLY A 95 -6.49 9.98 19.81
N ILE A 96 -7.71 9.62 19.45
CA ILE A 96 -8.42 8.37 19.80
C ILE A 96 -9.45 8.02 18.71
N ASP A 97 -10.39 7.12 19.01
CA ASP A 97 -11.48 6.78 18.10
C ASP A 97 -12.67 7.76 18.24
N SER A 98 -13.28 8.13 17.12
CA SER A 98 -14.50 8.93 17.00
C SER A 98 -15.59 8.12 16.32
N LYS A 99 -16.78 8.04 16.92
CA LYS A 99 -17.88 7.20 16.42
C LYS A 99 -19.21 7.95 16.36
N ASN A 100 -19.79 7.98 15.17
CA ASN A 100 -21.24 8.09 14.93
C ASN A 100 -21.54 7.52 13.54
N ALA A 101 -21.85 6.21 13.47
CA ALA A 101 -22.04 5.51 12.19
C ALA A 101 -20.95 5.90 11.15
N CYS A 102 -21.34 6.09 9.89
CA CYS A 102 -20.46 6.48 8.80
C CYS A 102 -19.88 7.91 8.90
N TYR A 103 -20.22 8.70 9.93
CA TYR A 103 -19.71 10.06 10.14
C TYR A 103 -18.36 10.11 10.89
N GLY A 104 -17.97 9.02 11.56
CA GLY A 104 -16.78 8.98 12.43
C GLY A 104 -15.49 9.48 11.78
N GLY A 105 -15.24 9.13 10.50
CA GLY A 105 -14.06 9.59 9.77
C GLY A 105 -14.01 11.11 9.57
N THR A 106 -15.17 11.76 9.38
CA THR A 106 -15.27 13.22 9.26
C THR A 106 -15.13 13.93 10.59
N ALA A 107 -15.62 13.33 11.68
CA ALA A 107 -15.32 13.83 13.02
C ALA A 107 -13.80 13.78 13.30
N ALA A 108 -13.15 12.67 12.98
CA ALA A 108 -11.69 12.53 13.10
C ALA A 108 -10.93 13.55 12.23
N LEU A 109 -11.36 13.77 10.99
CA LEU A 109 -10.79 14.79 10.11
C LEU A 109 -10.88 16.20 10.73
N PHE A 110 -12.06 16.59 11.20
CA PHE A 110 -12.25 17.91 11.80
C PHE A 110 -11.43 18.07 13.09
N ASN A 111 -11.35 17.03 13.92
CA ASN A 111 -10.52 17.05 15.12
C ASN A 111 -9.03 17.25 14.79
N ALA A 112 -8.52 16.54 13.78
CA ALA A 112 -7.12 16.67 13.35
C ALA A 112 -6.80 18.06 12.77
N VAL A 113 -7.67 18.61 11.91
CA VAL A 113 -7.49 19.97 11.37
C VAL A 113 -7.56 21.01 12.49
N ASN A 114 -8.55 20.92 13.38
CA ASN A 114 -8.68 21.83 14.52
C ASN A 114 -7.45 21.75 15.45
N TRP A 115 -6.87 20.55 15.65
CA TRP A 115 -5.66 20.39 16.45
C TRP A 115 -4.46 21.09 15.81
N ILE A 116 -4.25 20.95 14.50
CA ILE A 116 -3.18 21.66 13.75
C ILE A 116 -3.35 23.18 13.86
N GLU A 117 -4.58 23.68 13.82
CA GLU A 117 -4.87 25.11 13.94
C GLU A 117 -4.89 25.63 15.40
N SER A 118 -4.73 24.73 16.39
CA SER A 118 -4.81 25.08 17.80
C SER A 118 -3.47 25.55 18.39
N SER A 119 -3.53 26.16 19.57
CA SER A 119 -2.33 26.48 20.36
C SER A 119 -1.58 25.24 20.90
N SER A 120 -2.19 24.06 20.83
CA SER A 120 -1.57 22.80 21.26
C SER A 120 -0.81 22.11 20.13
N TRP A 121 -0.84 22.64 18.89
CA TRP A 121 -0.07 22.09 17.80
C TRP A 121 1.42 22.20 18.08
N ASP A 122 2.14 21.08 17.94
CA ASP A 122 3.56 20.95 18.25
C ASP A 122 4.45 20.98 17.00
N GLY A 123 3.87 21.30 15.83
CA GLY A 123 4.56 21.34 14.54
C GLY A 123 4.58 20.01 13.78
N ARG A 124 4.11 18.91 14.37
CA ARG A 124 4.06 17.58 13.73
C ARG A 124 2.77 17.39 12.91
N ASN A 125 2.79 16.42 12.00
CA ASN A 125 1.61 16.08 11.20
C ASN A 125 0.61 15.24 12.02
N ALA A 126 -0.64 15.21 11.57
CA ALA A 126 -1.66 14.31 12.07
C ALA A 126 -2.00 13.22 11.03
N ILE A 127 -2.42 12.04 11.49
CA ILE A 127 -3.00 10.99 10.62
C ILE A 127 -4.47 10.81 11.00
N VAL A 128 -5.33 10.83 10.00
CA VAL A 128 -6.74 10.46 10.16
C VAL A 128 -6.95 9.11 9.49
N VAL A 129 -7.55 8.17 10.20
CA VAL A 129 -7.92 6.87 9.65
C VAL A 129 -9.43 6.77 9.62
N ALA A 130 -10.02 6.41 8.48
CA ALA A 130 -11.42 6.02 8.38
C ALA A 130 -11.46 4.60 7.85
N GLY A 131 -12.22 3.70 8.46
CA GLY A 131 -12.27 2.31 8.02
C GLY A 131 -13.39 1.53 8.68
N ASP A 132 -13.94 0.57 7.94
CA ASP A 132 -15.04 -0.25 8.40
C ASP A 132 -15.20 -1.53 7.57
N ILE A 133 -15.95 -2.45 8.17
CA ILE A 133 -16.49 -3.66 7.54
C ILE A 133 -18.02 -3.55 7.64
N ALA A 134 -18.67 -3.31 6.50
CA ALA A 134 -20.11 -3.15 6.38
C ALA A 134 -20.77 -4.47 5.98
N VAL A 135 -21.25 -5.20 6.98
CA VAL A 135 -21.96 -6.47 6.80
C VAL A 135 -23.39 -6.38 7.31
N TYR A 136 -24.27 -7.13 6.64
CA TYR A 136 -25.70 -7.19 6.93
C TYR A 136 -26.17 -8.64 6.93
N ALA A 137 -27.22 -8.89 7.72
CA ALA A 137 -27.92 -10.17 7.73
C ALA A 137 -28.49 -10.51 6.34
N GLU A 138 -28.91 -11.76 6.17
CA GLU A 138 -29.63 -12.18 4.95
C GLU A 138 -30.84 -11.29 4.67
N GLY A 139 -30.97 -10.89 3.41
CA GLY A 139 -32.08 -10.08 2.95
C GLY A 139 -31.65 -8.85 2.16
N PRO A 140 -32.56 -7.87 1.97
CA PRO A 140 -32.43 -6.82 0.96
C PRO A 140 -31.33 -5.79 1.23
N ALA A 141 -30.73 -5.78 2.42
CA ALA A 141 -29.63 -4.88 2.78
C ALA A 141 -28.25 -5.48 2.49
N ARG A 142 -28.13 -6.81 2.37
CA ARG A 142 -26.84 -7.50 2.10
C ARG A 142 -26.08 -6.96 0.89
N PRO A 143 -26.72 -6.63 -0.27
CA PRO A 143 -26.04 -6.06 -1.43
C PRO A 143 -25.57 -4.59 -1.28
N ALA A 144 -25.80 -3.98 -0.11
CA ALA A 144 -25.32 -2.64 0.22
C ALA A 144 -24.13 -2.67 1.20
N GLY A 145 -23.51 -3.85 1.40
CA GLY A 145 -22.29 -4.02 2.19
C GLY A 145 -21.04 -3.53 1.46
N GLY A 146 -19.89 -3.82 2.07
CA GLY A 146 -18.57 -3.45 1.56
C GLY A 146 -17.52 -3.44 2.67
N ALA A 147 -16.26 -3.19 2.31
CA ALA A 147 -15.20 -3.03 3.30
C ALA A 147 -14.04 -2.21 2.74
N GLY A 148 -13.38 -1.46 3.60
CA GLY A 148 -12.23 -0.64 3.22
C GLY A 148 -11.75 0.28 4.32
N ALA A 149 -10.55 0.82 4.13
CA ALA A 149 -9.99 1.86 4.97
C ALA A 149 -9.18 2.87 4.15
N VAL A 150 -9.11 4.10 4.65
CA VAL A 150 -8.34 5.22 4.12
C VAL A 150 -7.56 5.86 5.26
N ALA A 151 -6.27 6.08 5.07
CA ALA A 151 -5.44 6.91 5.94
C ALA A 151 -5.10 8.21 5.22
N ILE A 152 -5.22 9.33 5.92
CA ILE A 152 -5.01 10.68 5.38
C ILE A 152 -3.98 11.39 6.26
N LEU A 153 -2.86 11.80 5.67
CA LEU A 153 -1.91 12.67 6.34
C LEU A 153 -2.43 14.12 6.29
N ILE A 154 -2.52 14.77 7.45
CA ILE A 154 -2.96 16.16 7.59
C ILE A 154 -1.77 16.99 8.06
N GLY A 155 -1.53 18.12 7.38
CA GLY A 155 -0.44 19.03 7.67
C GLY A 155 -0.65 20.40 7.02
N PRO A 156 0.16 21.41 7.38
CA PRO A 156 0.14 22.72 6.73
C PRO A 156 0.59 22.62 5.26
N ASN A 157 0.23 23.62 4.45
CA ASN A 157 0.61 23.71 3.03
C ASN A 157 0.16 22.51 2.17
N ALA A 158 -0.94 21.86 2.55
CA ALA A 158 -1.45 20.70 1.84
C ALA A 158 -1.85 21.01 0.38
N PRO A 159 -1.70 20.04 -0.55
CA PRO A 159 -2.19 20.20 -1.92
C PRO A 159 -3.72 20.26 -1.99
N LEU A 160 -4.40 19.64 -1.02
CA LEU A 160 -5.85 19.65 -0.82
C LEU A 160 -6.17 20.41 0.46
N VAL A 161 -6.64 21.64 0.34
CA VAL A 161 -6.87 22.54 1.48
C VAL A 161 -8.35 22.54 1.87
N LEU A 162 -8.66 22.16 3.11
CA LEU A 162 -10.01 22.28 3.67
C LEU A 162 -10.39 23.77 3.78
N GLU A 163 -11.52 24.16 3.20
CA GLU A 163 -12.05 25.52 3.40
C GLU A 163 -12.76 25.58 4.76
N PRO A 164 -12.58 26.67 5.54
CA PRO A 164 -13.06 26.76 6.93
C PRO A 164 -14.57 27.06 7.02
N ILE A 165 -15.39 26.29 6.30
CA ILE A 165 -16.83 26.46 6.15
C ILE A 165 -17.49 25.08 6.24
N HIS A 166 -18.13 24.79 7.37
CA HIS A 166 -18.85 23.52 7.59
C HIS A 166 -20.34 23.78 7.82
N GLY A 167 -21.22 23.22 6.99
CA GLY A 167 -22.66 23.17 7.26
C GLY A 167 -23.02 21.84 7.89
N THR A 168 -23.42 21.84 9.16
CA THR A 168 -23.62 20.61 9.95
C THR A 168 -25.07 20.48 10.40
N HIS A 169 -25.60 19.27 10.35
CA HIS A 169 -26.89 18.89 10.91
C HIS A 169 -26.73 17.64 11.79
N MET A 170 -27.32 17.66 12.97
CA MET A 170 -27.40 16.50 13.86
C MET A 170 -28.81 16.43 14.42
N SER A 171 -29.36 15.23 14.53
CA SER A 171 -30.72 15.00 15.02
C SER A 171 -30.82 13.63 15.65
N ASN A 172 -31.65 13.43 16.68
CA ASN A 172 -31.91 12.10 17.22
C ASN A 172 -32.90 11.32 16.33
N THR A 173 -32.49 10.17 15.79
CA THR A 173 -33.32 9.29 14.95
C THR A 173 -32.86 7.83 15.06
N TYR A 174 -33.78 6.90 14.80
CA TYR A 174 -33.56 5.45 14.80
C TYR A 174 -33.68 4.88 13.39
N ASP A 175 -32.95 5.47 12.44
CA ASP A 175 -32.99 5.07 11.04
C ASP A 175 -32.08 3.86 10.74
N PHE A 176 -30.89 3.84 11.37
CA PHE A 176 -29.96 2.72 11.39
C PHE A 176 -29.15 2.79 12.69
N TYR A 177 -29.04 1.67 13.40
CA TYR A 177 -28.32 1.59 14.68
C TYR A 177 -27.93 0.15 15.02
N LYS A 178 -26.94 -0.04 15.90
CA LYS A 178 -26.43 -1.36 16.31
C LYS A 178 -26.67 -1.60 17.81
N PRO A 179 -27.91 -1.93 18.24
CA PRO A 179 -28.24 -2.10 19.65
C PRO A 179 -27.79 -3.47 20.20
N ASN A 180 -27.73 -4.49 19.34
CA ASN A 180 -27.34 -5.83 19.72
C ASN A 180 -25.81 -5.99 19.71
N LEU A 181 -25.20 -5.90 20.88
CA LEU A 181 -23.73 -5.95 21.02
C LEU A 181 -23.12 -7.33 20.78
N THR A 182 -23.92 -8.38 20.57
CA THR A 182 -23.41 -9.72 20.24
C THR A 182 -23.43 -10.01 18.75
N SER A 183 -23.93 -9.10 17.92
CA SER A 183 -24.02 -9.24 16.46
C SER A 183 -23.34 -8.06 15.76
N GLU A 184 -22.74 -8.31 14.60
CA GLU A 184 -22.24 -7.23 13.73
C GLU A 184 -23.36 -6.53 12.98
N TYR A 185 -24.52 -7.18 12.85
CA TYR A 185 -25.60 -6.71 12.01
C TYR A 185 -26.36 -5.55 12.68
N PRO A 186 -26.68 -4.50 11.90
CA PRO A 186 -27.46 -3.37 12.37
C PRO A 186 -28.96 -3.66 12.35
N GLU A 187 -29.70 -2.94 13.19
CA GLU A 187 -31.12 -2.67 12.98
C GLU A 187 -31.24 -1.54 11.96
N VAL A 188 -32.08 -1.74 10.93
CA VAL A 188 -32.22 -0.79 9.82
C VAL A 188 -33.68 -0.60 9.44
N ASP A 189 -34.17 0.63 9.51
CA ASP A 189 -35.41 1.05 8.84
C ASP A 189 -35.03 1.71 7.51
N GLY A 190 -34.98 0.91 6.44
CA GLY A 190 -34.54 1.36 5.11
C GLY A 190 -35.28 2.61 4.61
N PRO A 191 -36.62 2.64 4.60
CA PRO A 191 -37.40 3.83 4.25
C PRO A 191 -37.04 5.06 5.09
N VAL A 192 -36.93 4.92 6.41
CA VAL A 192 -36.58 6.04 7.30
C VAL A 192 -35.13 6.51 7.08
N SER A 193 -34.19 5.60 6.79
CA SER A 193 -32.79 5.92 6.51
C SER A 193 -32.63 6.78 5.24
N VAL A 194 -33.36 6.46 4.16
CA VAL A 194 -33.35 7.27 2.94
C VAL A 194 -33.90 8.68 3.19
N VAL A 195 -34.99 8.80 3.95
CA VAL A 195 -35.61 10.09 4.31
C VAL A 195 -34.66 10.89 5.21
N THR A 196 -34.04 10.24 6.20
CA THR A 196 -33.10 10.86 7.14
C THR A 196 -31.88 11.40 6.39
N TYR A 197 -31.27 10.60 5.52
CA TYR A 197 -30.14 11.04 4.68
C TYR A 197 -30.47 12.29 3.87
N THR A 198 -31.63 12.29 3.20
CA THR A 198 -32.04 13.37 2.30
C THR A 198 -32.41 14.64 3.07
N SER A 199 -33.07 14.48 4.23
CA SER A 199 -33.40 15.59 5.13
C SER A 199 -32.12 16.22 5.71
N ALA A 200 -31.20 15.40 6.20
CA ALA A 200 -29.92 15.87 6.73
C ALA A 200 -29.09 16.60 5.64
N LEU A 201 -29.16 16.13 4.39
CA LEU A 201 -28.54 16.76 3.24
C LEU A 201 -29.09 18.17 3.02
N ASP A 202 -30.42 18.35 3.03
CA ASP A 202 -31.05 19.68 2.89
C ASP A 202 -30.57 20.64 3.99
N PHE A 203 -30.64 20.21 5.25
CA PHE A 203 -30.27 21.06 6.39
C PHE A 203 -28.79 21.42 6.41
N ALA A 204 -27.91 20.43 6.18
CA ALA A 204 -26.48 20.64 6.15
C ALA A 204 -26.08 21.54 4.96
N TYR A 205 -26.67 21.34 3.78
CA TYR A 205 -26.38 22.15 2.60
C TYR A 205 -26.86 23.59 2.77
N ASN A 206 -28.08 23.81 3.27
CA ASN A 206 -28.59 25.14 3.59
C ASN A 206 -27.68 25.88 4.57
N THR A 207 -27.27 25.20 5.64
CA THR A 207 -26.34 25.75 6.64
C THR A 207 -24.98 26.10 6.01
N TYR A 208 -24.46 25.24 5.12
CA TYR A 208 -23.22 25.51 4.40
C TYR A 208 -23.34 26.75 3.51
N ARG A 209 -24.41 26.87 2.72
CA ARG A 209 -24.65 28.01 1.81
C ARG A 209 -24.75 29.34 2.57
N GLU A 210 -25.44 29.35 3.70
CA GLU A 210 -25.53 30.53 4.56
C GLU A 210 -24.17 30.93 5.16
N LYS A 211 -23.38 29.96 5.64
CA LYS A 211 -22.02 30.21 6.14
C LYS A 211 -21.10 30.69 5.02
N PHE A 212 -21.22 30.12 3.83
CA PHE A 212 -20.47 30.53 2.65
C PHE A 212 -20.78 31.99 2.27
N ALA A 213 -22.06 32.38 2.23
CA ALA A 213 -22.45 33.75 1.96
C ALA A 213 -21.85 34.75 2.96
N ARG A 214 -21.83 34.39 4.26
CA ARG A 214 -21.18 35.20 5.30
C ARG A 214 -19.67 35.30 5.11
N PHE A 215 -19.01 34.19 4.77
CA PHE A 215 -17.59 34.17 4.47
C PHE A 215 -17.25 35.04 3.25
N ALA A 216 -17.97 34.86 2.14
CA ALA A 216 -17.78 35.62 0.90
C ALA A 216 -17.99 37.13 1.13
N LYS A 217 -18.97 37.52 1.94
CA LYS A 217 -19.18 38.92 2.36
C LYS A 217 -17.98 39.48 3.11
N ARG A 218 -17.43 38.75 4.08
CA ARG A 218 -16.24 39.18 4.85
C ARG A 218 -14.99 39.28 4.00
N ALA A 219 -14.86 38.39 3.01
CA ALA A 219 -13.73 38.37 2.08
C ALA A 219 -13.85 39.42 0.95
N GLY A 220 -14.93 40.22 0.90
CA GLY A 220 -15.15 41.20 -0.16
C GLY A 220 -15.42 40.57 -1.54
N LEU A 221 -15.80 39.30 -1.58
CA LEU A 221 -15.99 38.51 -2.81
C LEU A 221 -17.42 38.60 -3.39
N ASN A 222 -18.30 39.43 -2.83
CA ASN A 222 -19.70 39.48 -3.22
C ASN A 222 -20.01 40.54 -4.29
N GLY A 223 -20.69 40.10 -5.36
CA GLY A 223 -21.73 40.89 -6.03
C GLY A 223 -23.00 40.93 -5.17
N HIS A 224 -23.79 42.00 -5.29
CA HIS A 224 -25.01 42.21 -4.51
C HIS A 224 -26.04 41.09 -4.72
N ALA A 225 -26.22 40.20 -3.74
CA ALA A 225 -27.33 39.26 -3.76
C ALA A 225 -28.63 40.02 -3.41
N ASN A 226 -29.39 40.43 -4.42
CA ASN A 226 -30.71 41.05 -4.26
C ASN A 226 -31.82 40.00 -3.95
N GLY A 227 -31.48 38.82 -3.41
CA GLY A 227 -32.38 37.67 -3.23
C GLY A 227 -32.06 36.77 -2.02
N ASP A 228 -32.47 35.49 -2.05
CA ASP A 228 -32.19 34.53 -0.97
C ASP A 228 -30.67 34.39 -0.75
N VAL A 229 -30.18 34.55 0.48
CA VAL A 229 -28.76 34.43 0.84
C VAL A 229 -28.14 33.09 0.42
N LYS A 230 -28.96 32.04 0.32
CA LYS A 230 -28.53 30.71 -0.13
C LYS A 230 -28.16 30.68 -1.62
N SER A 231 -28.62 31.65 -2.43
CA SER A 231 -28.26 31.76 -3.85
C SER A 231 -26.79 32.11 -4.10
N ASN A 232 -26.06 32.58 -3.08
CA ASN A 232 -24.62 32.88 -3.17
C ASN A 232 -23.74 31.64 -3.41
N PHE A 233 -24.29 30.44 -3.24
CA PHE A 233 -23.60 29.19 -3.51
C PHE A 233 -24.58 28.19 -4.12
N SER A 234 -24.13 27.50 -5.16
CA SER A 234 -24.88 26.41 -5.79
C SER A 234 -23.94 25.25 -6.09
N ILE A 235 -24.46 24.10 -6.53
CA ILE A 235 -23.62 22.97 -6.95
C ILE A 235 -22.72 23.33 -8.15
N GLU A 236 -23.12 24.30 -8.97
CA GLU A 236 -22.31 24.84 -10.08
C GLU A 236 -21.17 25.75 -9.59
N SER A 237 -21.17 26.17 -8.32
CA SER A 237 -20.05 26.86 -7.68
C SER A 237 -18.90 25.91 -7.30
N THR A 238 -19.03 24.62 -7.63
CA THR A 238 -18.03 23.57 -7.42
C THR A 238 -17.72 22.83 -8.70
N ASP A 239 -16.48 22.37 -8.83
CA ASP A 239 -16.05 21.57 -9.98
C ASP A 239 -16.40 20.10 -9.78
N TYR A 240 -16.32 19.62 -8.54
CA TYR A 240 -16.63 18.25 -8.16
C TYR A 240 -17.46 18.20 -6.89
N ALA A 241 -18.26 17.15 -6.75
CA ALA A 241 -19.00 16.86 -5.53
C ALA A 241 -18.95 15.36 -5.24
N ILE A 242 -18.63 15.01 -4.00
CA ILE A 242 -18.59 13.63 -3.52
C ILE A 242 -19.48 13.49 -2.29
N PHE A 243 -20.05 12.30 -2.14
CA PHE A 243 -21.05 12.00 -1.14
C PHE A 243 -20.64 10.73 -0.40
N HIS A 244 -21.01 10.62 0.88
CA HIS A 244 -21.12 9.31 1.51
C HIS A 244 -22.07 8.45 0.66
N SER A 245 -21.53 7.39 0.05
CA SER A 245 -22.22 6.54 -0.91
C SER A 245 -22.42 5.15 -0.30
N PRO A 246 -23.53 4.91 0.43
CA PRO A 246 -23.87 3.56 0.86
C PRO A 246 -24.19 2.65 -0.34
N TYR A 247 -24.61 3.26 -1.46
CA TYR A 247 -24.72 2.63 -2.77
C TYR A 247 -24.78 3.70 -3.86
N GLY A 248 -24.38 3.36 -5.10
CA GLY A 248 -24.18 4.33 -6.17
C GLY A 248 -25.40 5.20 -6.49
N LYS A 249 -26.62 4.64 -6.39
CA LYS A 249 -27.88 5.37 -6.61
C LYS A 249 -28.09 6.50 -5.58
N GLN A 250 -27.55 6.37 -4.37
CA GLN A 250 -27.69 7.40 -3.34
C GLN A 250 -26.91 8.67 -3.70
N ALA A 251 -25.74 8.55 -4.32
CA ALA A 251 -24.99 9.69 -4.83
C ALA A 251 -25.76 10.43 -5.96
N VAL A 252 -26.40 9.67 -6.87
CA VAL A 252 -27.25 10.23 -7.94
C VAL A 252 -28.40 11.05 -7.35
N LYS A 253 -29.09 10.50 -6.33
CA LYS A 253 -30.18 11.19 -5.64
C LYS A 253 -29.69 12.40 -4.85
N GLY A 254 -28.54 12.30 -4.20
CA GLY A 254 -27.92 13.40 -3.46
C GLY A 254 -27.63 14.60 -4.36
N HIS A 255 -27.00 14.37 -5.52
CA HIS A 255 -26.74 15.43 -6.51
C HIS A 255 -28.02 16.07 -7.03
N ALA A 256 -29.02 15.26 -7.40
CA ALA A 256 -30.33 15.76 -7.81
C ALA A 256 -31.02 16.59 -6.70
N ARG A 257 -30.87 16.19 -5.43
CA ARG A 257 -31.41 16.94 -4.30
C ARG A 257 -30.73 18.30 -4.10
N LEU A 258 -29.43 18.42 -4.38
CA LEU A 258 -28.75 19.72 -4.37
C LEU A 258 -29.29 20.65 -5.46
N LEU A 259 -29.54 20.13 -6.68
CA LEU A 259 -30.16 20.91 -7.74
C LEU A 259 -31.57 21.39 -7.36
N TYR A 260 -32.35 20.57 -6.66
CA TYR A 260 -33.64 21.00 -6.12
C TYR A 260 -33.48 22.12 -5.07
N ASN A 261 -32.51 22.00 -4.16
CA ASN A 261 -32.22 23.06 -3.19
C ASN A 261 -31.73 24.36 -3.85
N ASP A 262 -31.00 24.27 -4.97
CA ASP A 262 -30.59 25.42 -5.77
C ASP A 262 -31.79 26.04 -6.51
N PHE A 263 -32.70 25.21 -7.02
CA PHE A 263 -33.96 25.66 -7.62
C PHE A 263 -34.81 26.43 -6.61
N LEU A 264 -34.95 25.95 -5.38
CA LEU A 264 -35.71 26.67 -4.34
C LEU A 264 -35.10 28.05 -4.02
N ALA A 265 -33.77 28.17 -4.07
CA ALA A 265 -33.07 29.43 -3.77
C ALA A 265 -33.02 30.40 -4.97
N SER A 266 -33.11 29.89 -6.20
CA SER A 266 -33.02 30.69 -7.44
C SER A 266 -33.86 30.07 -8.56
N PRO A 267 -35.19 30.06 -8.43
CA PRO A 267 -36.08 29.32 -9.33
C PRO A 267 -36.12 29.91 -10.73
N ASP A 268 -35.91 31.22 -10.86
CA ASP A 268 -35.92 31.94 -12.13
C ASP A 268 -34.57 31.85 -12.88
N HIS A 269 -33.60 31.09 -12.36
CA HIS A 269 -32.31 30.90 -13.03
C HIS A 269 -32.50 30.10 -14.33
N ALA A 270 -31.81 30.50 -15.40
CA ALA A 270 -32.01 29.96 -16.76
C ALA A 270 -31.91 28.42 -16.84
N LYS A 271 -31.07 27.79 -16.01
CA LYS A 271 -30.94 26.32 -15.95
C LYS A 271 -32.21 25.58 -15.53
N PHE A 272 -33.13 26.25 -14.83
CA PHE A 272 -34.40 25.69 -14.37
C PHE A 272 -35.58 26.06 -15.27
N ALA A 273 -35.36 26.80 -16.36
CA ALA A 273 -36.43 27.24 -17.26
C ALA A 273 -37.27 26.08 -17.84
N ASN A 274 -36.68 24.88 -17.95
CA ASN A 274 -37.32 23.69 -18.47
C ASN A 274 -37.84 22.73 -17.39
N VAL A 275 -37.88 23.13 -16.12
CA VAL A 275 -38.49 22.33 -15.05
C VAL A 275 -40.00 22.42 -15.20
N ALA A 276 -40.61 21.34 -15.69
CA ALA A 276 -42.06 21.19 -15.72
C ALA A 276 -42.63 21.28 -14.29
N ASP A 277 -43.84 21.81 -14.12
CA ASP A 277 -44.52 21.93 -12.82
C ASP A 277 -43.71 22.69 -11.74
N ALA A 278 -42.85 23.64 -12.16
CA ALA A 278 -41.97 24.40 -11.26
C ALA A 278 -42.70 24.99 -10.04
N GLU A 279 -43.88 25.57 -10.22
CA GLU A 279 -44.65 26.16 -9.11
C GLU A 279 -45.16 25.10 -8.12
N ALA A 280 -45.54 23.91 -8.60
CA ALA A 280 -45.92 22.80 -7.74
C ALA A 280 -44.72 22.35 -6.90
N TYR A 281 -43.54 22.20 -7.50
CA TYR A 281 -42.33 21.85 -6.75
C TYR A 281 -41.89 22.93 -5.77
N ARG A 282 -42.10 24.21 -6.09
CA ARG A 282 -41.75 25.34 -5.22
C ARG A 282 -42.61 25.42 -3.96
N THR A 283 -43.85 24.97 -4.05
CA THR A 283 -44.83 25.00 -2.95
C THR A 283 -44.92 23.69 -2.15
N LEU A 284 -44.19 22.65 -2.58
CA LEU A 284 -44.10 21.40 -1.82
C LEU A 284 -43.49 21.65 -0.43
N SER A 285 -44.18 21.18 0.61
CA SER A 285 -43.57 21.11 1.94
C SER A 285 -42.32 20.24 1.92
N GLN A 286 -41.36 20.56 2.80
CA GLN A 286 -40.12 19.77 2.93
C GLN A 286 -40.45 18.27 3.09
N LYS A 287 -41.34 17.91 4.02
CA LYS A 287 -41.74 16.53 4.28
C LYS A 287 -42.29 15.83 3.03
N ALA A 288 -43.17 16.49 2.28
CA ALA A 288 -43.73 15.92 1.05
C ALA A 288 -42.65 15.72 -0.03
N SER A 289 -41.71 16.67 -0.14
CA SER A 289 -40.64 16.62 -1.15
C SER A 289 -39.62 15.48 -0.92
N LEU A 290 -39.51 14.92 0.28
CA LEU A 290 -38.53 13.86 0.61
C LEU A 290 -38.90 12.50 0.01
N SER A 291 -40.19 12.27 -0.28
CA SER A 291 -40.69 11.01 -0.83
C SER A 291 -41.33 11.17 -2.22
N ASP A 292 -41.36 12.38 -2.78
CA ASP A 292 -41.94 12.65 -4.10
C ASP A 292 -41.08 12.07 -5.24
N LYS A 293 -41.62 11.07 -5.92
CA LYS A 293 -40.94 10.36 -7.02
C LYS A 293 -40.88 11.16 -8.31
N ASN A 294 -41.80 12.09 -8.54
CA ASN A 294 -41.78 12.92 -9.74
C ASN A 294 -40.69 13.98 -9.61
N LEU A 295 -40.60 14.63 -8.45
CA LEU A 295 -39.50 15.53 -8.11
C LEU A 295 -38.14 14.82 -8.25
N GLU A 296 -37.99 13.62 -7.66
CA GLU A 296 -36.76 12.82 -7.76
C GLU A 296 -36.37 12.59 -9.24
N LYS A 297 -37.31 12.12 -10.06
CA LYS A 297 -37.08 11.87 -11.50
C LYS A 297 -36.75 13.14 -12.29
N THR A 298 -37.46 14.23 -12.03
CA THR A 298 -37.26 15.52 -12.71
C THR A 298 -35.84 16.03 -12.48
N PHE A 299 -35.39 16.08 -11.23
CA PHE A 299 -34.06 16.61 -10.91
C PHE A 299 -32.91 15.64 -11.22
N ILE A 300 -33.14 14.32 -11.19
CA ILE A 300 -32.17 13.35 -11.75
C ILE A 300 -31.99 13.56 -13.25
N THR A 301 -33.09 13.76 -13.98
CA THR A 301 -33.04 13.98 -15.44
C THR A 301 -32.33 15.29 -15.77
N LEU A 302 -32.69 16.37 -15.06
CA LEU A 302 -32.03 17.67 -15.18
C LEU A 302 -30.53 17.58 -14.89
N GLY A 303 -30.17 16.86 -13.83
CA GLY A 303 -28.80 16.76 -13.33
C GLY A 303 -27.90 15.77 -14.07
N LYS A 304 -28.43 14.98 -15.01
CA LYS A 304 -27.70 13.84 -15.62
C LYS A 304 -26.32 14.22 -16.17
N SER A 305 -26.23 15.33 -16.91
CA SER A 305 -24.95 15.79 -17.49
C SER A 305 -23.97 16.29 -16.42
N SER A 306 -24.45 17.12 -15.49
CA SER A 306 -23.64 17.63 -14.38
C SER A 306 -23.19 16.52 -13.43
N PHE A 307 -24.00 15.49 -13.17
CA PHE A 307 -23.62 14.34 -12.34
C PHE A 307 -22.43 13.60 -12.96
N LYS A 308 -22.49 13.33 -14.26
CA LYS A 308 -21.39 12.69 -15.00
C LYS A 308 -20.08 13.47 -14.94
N GLN A 309 -20.15 14.80 -14.89
CA GLN A 309 -18.96 15.66 -14.84
C GLN A 309 -18.45 15.87 -13.41
N GLN A 310 -19.34 16.12 -12.45
CA GLN A 310 -18.98 16.57 -11.10
C GLN A 310 -18.86 15.42 -10.09
N VAL A 311 -19.59 14.31 -10.27
CA VAL A 311 -19.72 13.25 -9.25
C VAL A 311 -19.14 11.92 -9.72
N GLU A 312 -19.46 11.50 -10.96
CA GLU A 312 -19.04 10.20 -11.50
C GLU A 312 -17.52 9.92 -11.41
N PRO A 313 -16.61 10.90 -11.61
CA PRO A 313 -15.17 10.70 -11.42
C PRO A 313 -14.77 10.26 -10.00
N GLY A 314 -15.60 10.53 -8.99
CA GLY A 314 -15.39 10.10 -7.61
C GLY A 314 -15.97 8.72 -7.27
N MET A 315 -16.52 7.96 -8.21
CA MET A 315 -17.34 6.78 -7.89
C MET A 315 -16.61 5.43 -7.98
N ALA A 316 -15.33 5.38 -8.35
CA ALA A 316 -14.61 4.13 -8.62
C ALA A 316 -14.60 3.17 -7.42
N CYS A 317 -14.24 3.65 -6.23
CA CYS A 317 -14.31 2.85 -5.00
C CYS A 317 -15.73 2.41 -4.68
N SER A 318 -16.73 3.29 -4.77
CA SER A 318 -18.12 2.93 -4.46
C SER A 318 -18.59 1.78 -5.37
N LYS A 319 -18.28 1.83 -6.67
CA LYS A 319 -18.67 0.81 -7.65
C LYS A 319 -17.96 -0.52 -7.43
N ARG A 320 -16.70 -0.50 -6.97
CA ARG A 320 -15.86 -1.70 -6.85
C ARG A 320 -15.88 -2.35 -5.47
N LEU A 321 -15.99 -1.54 -4.42
CA LEU A 321 -15.84 -1.97 -3.03
C LEU A 321 -17.17 -2.04 -2.27
N GLY A 322 -18.22 -1.39 -2.78
CA GLY A 322 -19.46 -1.20 -2.05
C GLY A 322 -19.35 -0.14 -0.96
N ASN A 323 -20.13 -0.29 0.10
CA ASN A 323 -20.16 0.63 1.23
C ASN A 323 -19.02 0.35 2.21
N MET A 324 -18.10 1.30 2.37
CA MET A 324 -17.01 1.23 3.35
C MET A 324 -17.31 2.08 4.61
N TYR A 325 -18.60 2.31 4.91
CA TYR A 325 -19.10 3.20 5.96
C TYR A 325 -18.31 4.52 6.10
N THR A 326 -17.50 4.69 7.15
CA THR A 326 -16.75 5.93 7.41
C THR A 326 -15.73 6.23 6.32
N ALA A 327 -15.18 5.20 5.68
CA ALA A 327 -14.24 5.34 4.57
C ALA A 327 -14.93 5.64 3.24
N SER A 328 -16.26 5.50 3.09
CA SER A 328 -16.96 5.64 1.80
C SER A 328 -16.73 7.02 1.16
N LEU A 329 -16.85 8.12 1.93
CA LEU A 329 -16.63 9.47 1.41
C LEU A 329 -15.17 9.66 0.97
N TYR A 330 -14.22 9.16 1.76
CA TYR A 330 -12.79 9.31 1.49
C TYR A 330 -12.29 8.38 0.38
N GLY A 331 -12.92 7.23 0.20
CA GLY A 331 -12.75 6.39 -0.98
C GLY A 331 -13.22 7.09 -2.25
N CYS A 332 -14.31 7.88 -2.17
CA CYS A 332 -14.74 8.73 -3.28
C CYS A 332 -13.75 9.86 -3.57
N LEU A 333 -13.16 10.47 -2.53
CA LEU A 333 -12.09 11.45 -2.68
C LEU A 333 -10.85 10.84 -3.34
N ALA A 334 -10.43 9.66 -2.91
CA ALA A 334 -9.31 8.93 -3.50
C ALA A 334 -9.59 8.58 -4.98
N SER A 335 -10.81 8.14 -5.30
CA SER A 335 -11.26 7.89 -6.68
C SER A 335 -11.16 9.14 -7.55
N LEU A 336 -11.56 10.29 -7.01
CA LEU A 336 -11.52 11.56 -7.72
C LEU A 336 -10.07 12.00 -8.01
N ILE A 337 -9.18 11.90 -7.01
CA ILE A 337 -7.74 12.21 -7.18
C ILE A 337 -7.09 11.32 -8.24
N ASP A 338 -7.46 10.04 -8.29
CA ASP A 338 -6.89 9.08 -9.24
C ASP A 338 -7.45 9.26 -10.67
N SER A 339 -8.70 9.71 -10.78
CA SER A 339 -9.42 9.83 -12.06
C SER A 339 -9.16 11.16 -12.80
N VAL A 340 -8.85 12.24 -12.08
CA VAL A 340 -8.68 13.58 -12.67
C VAL A 340 -7.21 13.86 -12.95
N GLU A 341 -6.90 14.33 -14.16
CA GLU A 341 -5.54 14.71 -14.52
C GLU A 341 -5.02 15.86 -13.63
N PRO A 342 -3.86 15.72 -12.97
CA PRO A 342 -3.35 16.70 -11.99
C PRO A 342 -3.27 18.14 -12.52
N SER A 343 -2.89 18.30 -13.79
CA SER A 343 -2.78 19.60 -14.46
C SER A 343 -4.12 20.35 -14.55
N SER A 344 -5.22 19.62 -14.69
CA SER A 344 -6.58 20.15 -14.72
C SER A 344 -7.26 20.24 -13.36
N PHE A 345 -6.70 19.54 -12.36
CA PHE A 345 -7.27 19.46 -11.02
C PHE A 345 -6.90 20.66 -10.15
N LYS A 346 -5.76 21.32 -10.43
CA LYS A 346 -5.32 22.50 -9.69
C LYS A 346 -6.33 23.65 -9.80
N GLY A 347 -6.64 24.28 -8.67
CA GLY A 347 -7.58 25.40 -8.56
C GLY A 347 -9.04 24.96 -8.38
N LYS A 348 -9.34 23.68 -8.56
CA LYS A 348 -10.69 23.12 -8.48
C LYS A 348 -11.22 23.10 -7.03
N ARG A 349 -12.53 23.20 -6.89
CA ARG A 349 -13.25 23.06 -5.61
C ARG A 349 -14.06 21.78 -5.60
N ILE A 350 -13.93 21.03 -4.52
CA ILE A 350 -14.62 19.78 -4.26
C ILE A 350 -15.60 20.01 -3.10
N LEU A 351 -16.89 19.75 -3.31
CA LEU A 351 -17.89 19.71 -2.24
C LEU A 351 -17.96 18.28 -1.67
N LEU A 352 -18.01 18.14 -0.36
CA LEU A 352 -18.07 16.85 0.33
C LEU A 352 -19.31 16.80 1.20
N TYR A 353 -20.08 15.72 1.09
CA TYR A 353 -21.20 15.42 1.98
C TYR A 353 -20.90 14.16 2.81
N SER A 354 -20.65 14.33 4.10
CA SER A 354 -20.56 13.23 5.05
C SER A 354 -21.89 13.02 5.74
N PHE A 355 -22.31 11.77 5.86
CA PHE A 355 -23.52 11.38 6.60
C PHE A 355 -23.22 10.13 7.41
N GLY A 356 -23.79 10.03 8.60
CA GLY A 356 -23.90 8.81 9.37
C GLY A 356 -25.24 8.80 10.12
N SER A 357 -25.93 7.67 10.08
CA SER A 357 -27.22 7.47 10.74
C SER A 357 -27.20 7.72 12.25
N GLY A 358 -28.38 7.95 12.82
CA GLY A 358 -28.57 8.34 14.23
C GLY A 358 -29.02 9.78 14.52
N CYS A 359 -28.76 10.84 13.74
CA CYS A 359 -27.85 11.01 12.62
C CYS A 359 -26.98 12.27 12.80
N ALA A 360 -25.82 12.26 12.14
CA ALA A 360 -24.88 13.36 12.03
C ALA A 360 -24.46 13.54 10.56
N ALA A 361 -24.46 14.77 10.07
CA ALA A 361 -24.12 15.08 8.70
C ALA A 361 -23.42 16.43 8.57
N SER A 362 -22.49 16.54 7.61
CA SER A 362 -21.84 17.80 7.28
C SER A 362 -21.58 17.94 5.78
N PHE A 363 -21.83 19.15 5.28
CA PHE A 363 -21.22 19.66 4.07
C PHE A 363 -19.98 20.47 4.40
N PHE A 364 -18.91 20.24 3.65
CA PHE A 364 -17.68 21.03 3.70
C PHE A 364 -17.01 20.98 2.33
N SER A 365 -15.95 21.77 2.13
CA SER A 365 -15.29 21.86 0.82
C SER A 365 -13.78 21.81 0.93
N ILE A 366 -13.16 21.27 -0.12
CA ILE A 366 -11.72 21.24 -0.31
C ILE A 366 -11.38 22.04 -1.56
N LYS A 367 -10.31 22.83 -1.50
CA LYS A 367 -9.73 23.52 -2.64
C LYS A 367 -8.39 22.88 -3.01
N VAL A 368 -8.25 22.48 -4.27
CA VAL A 368 -7.01 21.92 -4.80
C VAL A 368 -6.04 23.08 -5.06
N LYS A 369 -5.00 23.19 -4.24
CA LYS A 369 -3.99 24.26 -4.31
C LYS A 369 -2.66 23.78 -4.86
N GLY A 370 -2.28 22.55 -4.56
CA GLY A 370 -1.01 21.94 -4.96
C GLY A 370 -1.13 20.98 -6.14
N ASP A 371 -0.02 20.35 -6.49
CA ASP A 371 0.03 19.22 -7.42
C ASP A 371 -0.46 17.94 -6.74
N THR A 372 -1.20 17.11 -7.48
CA THR A 372 -1.77 15.84 -7.00
C THR A 372 -1.12 14.61 -7.67
N SER A 373 -0.07 14.82 -8.47
CA SER A 373 0.61 13.74 -9.20
C SER A 373 1.14 12.65 -8.27
N GLU A 374 1.85 13.02 -7.19
CA GLU A 374 2.37 12.07 -6.21
C GLU A 374 1.24 11.29 -5.52
N LEU A 375 0.15 11.97 -5.14
CA LEU A 375 -1.00 11.31 -4.51
C LEU A 375 -1.59 10.23 -5.41
N ARG A 376 -1.80 10.55 -6.69
CA ARG A 376 -2.31 9.62 -7.70
C ARG A 376 -1.36 8.45 -7.91
N GLU A 377 -0.08 8.72 -8.14
CA GLU A 377 0.93 7.69 -8.40
C GLU A 377 1.08 6.70 -7.24
N LYS A 378 1.21 7.20 -6.00
CA LYS A 378 1.44 6.36 -4.82
C LYS A 378 0.20 5.56 -4.41
N MET A 379 -1.00 6.09 -4.64
CA MET A 379 -2.23 5.36 -4.40
C MET A 379 -2.41 4.21 -5.39
N ASP A 380 -2.10 4.46 -6.68
CA ASP A 380 -2.29 3.55 -7.83
C ASP A 380 -3.68 2.88 -7.78
N LEU A 381 -4.71 3.70 -7.52
CA LEU A 381 -5.99 3.21 -7.00
C LEU A 381 -6.74 2.40 -8.04
N THR A 382 -6.93 2.94 -9.25
CA THR A 382 -7.65 2.25 -10.33
C THR A 382 -7.01 0.90 -10.66
N LYS A 383 -5.67 0.81 -10.68
CA LYS A 383 -4.97 -0.46 -10.92
C LYS A 383 -5.21 -1.46 -9.79
N ARG A 384 -5.15 -1.03 -8.53
CA ARG A 384 -5.43 -1.89 -7.36
C ARG A 384 -6.87 -2.40 -7.35
N LEU A 385 -7.83 -1.54 -7.65
CA LEU A 385 -9.24 -1.89 -7.76
C LEU A 385 -9.46 -2.94 -8.86
N ALA A 386 -8.83 -2.76 -10.03
CA ALA A 386 -8.90 -3.71 -11.13
C ALA A 386 -8.24 -5.07 -10.81
N ALA A 387 -7.18 -5.08 -10.00
CA ALA A 387 -6.45 -6.28 -9.61
C ALA A 387 -7.17 -7.13 -8.54
N MET A 388 -8.27 -6.65 -7.96
CA MET A 388 -9.07 -7.44 -7.01
C MET A 388 -9.65 -8.69 -7.67
N LYS A 389 -9.60 -9.82 -6.96
CA LYS A 389 -10.14 -11.10 -7.43
C LYS A 389 -11.66 -11.09 -7.32
N VAL A 390 -12.35 -11.24 -8.46
CA VAL A 390 -13.79 -11.49 -8.47
C VAL A 390 -14.02 -12.97 -8.21
N VAL A 391 -14.78 -13.30 -7.17
CA VAL A 391 -15.03 -14.68 -6.72
C VAL A 391 -16.52 -15.02 -6.76
N PRO A 392 -16.90 -16.31 -6.78
CA PRO A 392 -18.30 -16.72 -6.72
C PRO A 392 -19.02 -16.26 -5.45
N CYS A 393 -20.32 -15.95 -5.55
CA CYS A 393 -21.15 -15.52 -4.42
C CYS A 393 -21.18 -16.52 -3.25
N GLN A 394 -20.96 -17.81 -3.54
CA GLN A 394 -20.89 -18.84 -2.52
C GLN A 394 -19.72 -18.63 -1.54
N GLU A 395 -18.54 -18.21 -2.02
CA GLU A 395 -17.38 -17.92 -1.16
C GLU A 395 -17.69 -16.75 -0.20
N PHE A 396 -18.42 -15.74 -0.68
CA PHE A 396 -18.87 -14.61 0.13
C PHE A 396 -19.84 -15.05 1.24
N VAL A 397 -20.84 -15.88 0.92
CA VAL A 397 -21.80 -16.37 1.92
C VAL A 397 -21.10 -17.24 2.96
N GLU A 398 -20.17 -18.11 2.55
CA GLU A 398 -19.37 -18.93 3.45
C GLU A 398 -18.50 -18.08 4.38
N ALA A 399 -17.86 -17.03 3.87
CA ALA A 399 -17.08 -16.10 4.65
C ALA A 399 -17.94 -15.33 5.67
N LEU A 400 -19.13 -14.88 5.29
CA LEU A 400 -20.07 -14.24 6.21
C LEU A 400 -20.52 -15.21 7.32
N ASN A 401 -20.83 -16.45 6.98
CA ASN A 401 -21.21 -17.48 7.97
C ASN A 401 -20.06 -17.76 8.95
N LEU A 402 -18.82 -17.85 8.46
CA LEU A 402 -17.63 -18.02 9.29
C LEU A 402 -17.45 -16.84 10.24
N ARG A 403 -17.59 -15.62 9.71
CA ARG A 403 -17.50 -14.38 10.48
C ARG A 403 -18.57 -14.27 11.55
N GLU A 404 -19.83 -14.58 11.23
CA GLU A 404 -20.94 -14.57 12.18
C GLU A 404 -20.73 -15.59 13.30
N LYS A 405 -20.35 -16.83 12.94
CA LYS A 405 -20.04 -17.90 13.90
C LYS A 405 -18.94 -17.48 14.89
N ASN A 406 -17.91 -16.78 14.40
CA ASN A 406 -16.70 -16.50 15.18
C ASN A 406 -16.60 -15.06 15.71
N HIS A 407 -17.63 -14.22 15.52
CA HIS A 407 -17.60 -12.79 15.90
C HIS A 407 -17.17 -12.55 17.36
N ASN A 408 -17.67 -13.38 18.29
CA ASN A 408 -17.34 -13.30 19.73
C ASN A 408 -16.41 -14.44 20.20
N ALA A 409 -15.75 -15.14 19.28
CA ALA A 409 -14.87 -16.25 19.63
C ALA A 409 -13.61 -15.77 20.36
N LYS A 410 -13.11 -16.64 21.25
CA LYS A 410 -11.81 -16.54 21.92
C LYS A 410 -11.13 -17.91 21.82
N ASP A 411 -9.82 -17.98 22.08
CA ASP A 411 -9.03 -19.18 21.82
C ASP A 411 -9.21 -19.67 20.37
N TYR A 412 -9.14 -18.73 19.44
CA TYR A 412 -9.50 -18.91 18.04
C TYR A 412 -8.35 -18.56 17.10
N VAL A 413 -8.16 -19.38 16.08
CA VAL A 413 -7.25 -19.12 14.95
C VAL A 413 -8.14 -18.99 13.71
N PRO A 414 -8.15 -17.84 13.03
CA PRO A 414 -8.92 -17.65 11.81
C PRO A 414 -8.71 -18.76 10.78
N GLU A 415 -9.79 -19.21 10.17
CA GLU A 415 -9.84 -20.32 9.22
C GLU A 415 -9.69 -19.86 7.77
N GLY A 416 -9.96 -18.59 7.48
CA GLY A 416 -9.85 -17.98 6.15
C GLY A 416 -8.46 -18.14 5.53
N SER A 417 -8.42 -18.16 4.20
CA SER A 417 -7.17 -18.34 3.48
C SER A 417 -6.36 -17.04 3.44
N ILE A 418 -5.09 -17.13 3.80
CA ILE A 418 -4.15 -16.01 3.65
C ILE A 418 -3.91 -15.64 2.18
N ASP A 419 -4.18 -16.55 1.23
CA ASP A 419 -4.04 -16.27 -0.21
C ASP A 419 -5.04 -15.21 -0.71
N ASN A 420 -6.08 -14.93 0.08
CA ASN A 420 -7.05 -13.87 -0.20
C ASN A 420 -6.57 -12.50 0.27
N ILE A 421 -5.49 -12.44 1.05
CA ILE A 421 -4.88 -11.21 1.58
C ILE A 421 -3.96 -10.60 0.51
N TRP A 422 -3.73 -9.29 0.59
CA TRP A 422 -2.75 -8.65 -0.30
C TRP A 422 -1.33 -8.94 0.21
N PRO A 423 -0.38 -9.27 -0.69
CA PRO A 423 1.00 -9.47 -0.30
C PRO A 423 1.53 -8.25 0.49
N GLY A 424 2.05 -8.49 1.70
CA GLY A 424 2.57 -7.45 2.59
C GLY A 424 1.52 -6.78 3.46
N ALA A 425 0.26 -7.24 3.44
CA ALA A 425 -0.78 -6.73 4.30
C ALA A 425 -0.84 -7.47 5.64
N TYR A 426 -1.17 -6.73 6.70
CA TYR A 426 -1.58 -7.23 7.99
C TYR A 426 -2.87 -8.04 7.89
N TYR A 427 -2.90 -9.17 8.60
CA TYR A 427 -4.06 -10.02 8.79
C TYR A 427 -4.13 -10.53 10.24
N LEU A 428 -5.30 -10.96 10.69
CA LEU A 428 -5.54 -11.55 12.00
C LEU A 428 -4.95 -12.97 12.05
N ASP A 429 -3.98 -13.16 12.94
CA ASP A 429 -3.25 -14.42 13.14
C ASP A 429 -3.96 -15.31 14.17
N SER A 430 -4.35 -14.71 15.30
CA SER A 430 -4.98 -15.45 16.40
C SER A 430 -5.69 -14.53 17.40
N ILE A 431 -6.64 -15.11 18.15
CA ILE A 431 -7.29 -14.54 19.32
C ILE A 431 -7.10 -15.51 20.49
N ASP A 432 -6.51 -15.06 21.59
CA ASP A 432 -6.32 -15.94 22.76
C ASP A 432 -7.52 -15.98 23.72
N GLY A 433 -7.45 -16.79 24.77
CA GLY A 433 -8.53 -16.96 25.76
C GLY A 433 -8.87 -15.74 26.60
N LYS A 434 -8.15 -14.63 26.42
CA LYS A 434 -8.44 -13.31 26.99
C LYS A 434 -8.86 -12.28 25.94
N PHE A 435 -9.27 -12.73 24.74
CA PHE A 435 -9.67 -11.88 23.61
C PHE A 435 -8.54 -11.01 23.06
N ARG A 436 -7.27 -11.28 23.43
CA ARG A 436 -6.14 -10.52 22.89
C ARG A 436 -5.89 -11.01 21.47
N ARG A 437 -5.96 -10.08 20.54
CA ARG A 437 -5.75 -10.32 19.11
C ARG A 437 -4.29 -10.10 18.76
N LYS A 438 -3.77 -10.94 17.87
CA LYS A 438 -2.45 -10.81 17.28
C LYS A 438 -2.59 -10.71 15.77
N TRP A 439 -1.92 -9.73 15.18
CA TRP A 439 -1.82 -9.58 13.73
C TRP A 439 -0.43 -9.98 13.27
N ASN A 440 -0.35 -10.47 12.04
CA ASN A 440 0.91 -10.75 11.35
C ASN A 440 0.84 -10.14 9.96
N VAL A 441 1.99 -9.98 9.30
CA VAL A 441 2.07 -9.47 7.93
C VAL A 441 2.22 -10.65 6.98
N GLU A 442 1.46 -10.66 5.90
CA GLU A 442 1.65 -11.65 4.83
C GLU A 442 3.06 -11.46 4.27
N LEU A 443 3.93 -12.44 4.54
CA LEU A 443 5.29 -12.47 4.05
C LEU A 443 5.26 -12.57 2.53
N VAL A 444 5.26 -11.41 1.87
CA VAL A 444 6.00 -11.32 0.61
C VAL A 444 7.40 -11.74 0.99
N VAL A 445 7.98 -12.70 0.27
CA VAL A 445 9.44 -12.78 0.20
C VAL A 445 9.88 -11.44 -0.38
N LEU A 446 10.06 -10.45 0.50
CA LEU A 446 10.57 -9.12 0.22
C LEU A 446 11.94 -9.39 -0.37
N ILE A 447 11.99 -9.34 -1.69
CA ILE A 447 13.23 -9.16 -2.41
C ILE A 447 13.65 -7.75 -1.99
N TYR A 448 14.48 -7.65 -0.95
CA TYR A 448 15.19 -6.41 -0.63
C TYR A 448 15.83 -5.93 -1.93
N MET A 449 15.31 -4.83 -2.47
CA MET A 449 15.81 -4.25 -3.71
C MET A 449 17.02 -3.39 -3.32
N TYR A 450 18.21 -3.99 -3.30
CA TYR A 450 19.44 -3.20 -3.16
C TYR A 450 19.67 -2.48 -4.48
N ILE A 451 19.61 -1.16 -4.44
CA ILE A 451 19.96 -0.31 -5.59
C ILE A 451 21.46 -0.09 -5.55
N ILE A 452 22.16 -0.49 -6.62
CA ILE A 452 23.58 -0.22 -6.81
C ILE A 452 23.71 0.69 -8.02
N ASP A 453 24.15 1.91 -7.78
CA ASP A 453 24.46 2.86 -8.84
C ASP A 453 25.89 2.63 -9.32
N LEU A 454 26.05 2.34 -10.61
CA LEU A 454 27.35 2.30 -11.27
C LEU A 454 27.51 3.54 -12.12
N ILE A 455 28.56 4.30 -11.86
CA ILE A 455 28.84 5.56 -12.56
C ILE A 455 30.07 5.38 -13.43
N PHE A 456 29.91 5.59 -14.73
CA PHE A 456 30.99 5.55 -15.71
C PHE A 456 30.94 6.80 -16.60
N PRO A 457 32.08 7.29 -17.11
CA PRO A 457 32.07 8.29 -18.17
C PRO A 457 31.30 7.78 -19.40
N SER A 458 30.45 8.62 -19.98
CA SER A 458 29.67 8.21 -21.16
C SER A 458 30.59 7.75 -22.29
N ASN A 459 30.28 6.58 -22.83
CA ASN A 459 31.01 5.94 -23.91
C ASN A 459 30.05 5.00 -24.64
N SER A 460 29.68 5.36 -25.87
CA SER A 460 28.70 4.63 -26.68
C SER A 460 29.05 3.16 -26.93
N VAL A 461 30.32 2.78 -26.86
CA VAL A 461 30.77 1.40 -27.05
C VAL A 461 30.59 0.59 -25.77
N PHE A 462 30.94 1.16 -24.62
CA PHE A 462 30.73 0.55 -23.31
C PHE A 462 29.24 0.44 -22.99
N GLU A 463 28.46 1.47 -23.32
CA GLU A 463 27.00 1.47 -23.20
C GLU A 463 26.37 0.34 -24.02
N ASN A 464 26.77 0.16 -25.28
CA ASN A 464 26.28 -0.94 -26.11
C ASN A 464 26.69 -2.32 -25.57
N ALA A 465 27.89 -2.46 -24.98
CA ALA A 465 28.33 -3.71 -24.36
C ALA A 465 27.46 -4.05 -23.14
N ILE A 466 27.24 -3.09 -22.24
CA ILE A 466 26.33 -3.23 -21.10
C ILE A 466 24.91 -3.55 -21.57
N GLU A 467 24.37 -2.81 -22.55
CA GLU A 467 23.03 -3.04 -23.07
C GLU A 467 22.89 -4.44 -23.69
N THR A 468 23.92 -4.94 -24.40
CA THR A 468 23.91 -6.30 -24.95
C THR A 468 23.88 -7.33 -23.82
N THR A 469 24.75 -7.19 -22.82
CA THR A 469 24.85 -8.13 -21.68
C THR A 469 23.59 -8.12 -20.80
N PHE A 470 23.05 -6.95 -20.46
CA PHE A 470 21.89 -6.84 -19.56
C PHE A 470 20.52 -6.96 -20.25
N PHE A 471 20.34 -6.48 -21.49
CA PHE A 471 19.04 -6.57 -22.19
C PHE A 471 18.84 -7.85 -23.01
N ARG A 472 19.89 -8.39 -23.67
CA ARG A 472 19.69 -9.54 -24.57
C ARG A 472 19.66 -10.89 -23.84
N SER A 473 20.49 -11.05 -22.80
CA SER A 473 20.51 -12.23 -21.92
C SER A 473 20.65 -11.78 -20.46
N PRO A 474 19.57 -11.32 -19.82
CA PRO A 474 19.65 -10.88 -18.42
C PRO A 474 20.15 -12.03 -17.54
N PRO A 475 21.17 -11.81 -16.68
CA PRO A 475 21.68 -12.83 -15.80
C PRO A 475 20.56 -13.33 -14.89
N GLN A 476 20.33 -14.63 -14.90
CA GLN A 476 19.30 -15.29 -14.10
C GLN A 476 19.96 -15.92 -12.88
N TYR A 477 19.35 -15.73 -11.71
CA TYR A 477 19.88 -16.27 -10.47
C TYR A 477 18.93 -17.30 -9.87
N ALA A 478 19.49 -18.41 -9.39
CA ALA A 478 18.80 -19.45 -8.65
C ALA A 478 19.09 -19.29 -7.14
N LYS A 479 18.04 -19.47 -6.32
CA LYS A 479 18.14 -19.51 -4.86
C LYS A 479 18.21 -20.96 -4.40
N GLY A 480 19.17 -21.32 -3.56
CA GLY A 480 19.34 -22.69 -3.07
C GLY A 480 19.70 -22.75 -1.59
N ARG A 481 19.86 -23.98 -1.10
CA ARG A 481 20.44 -24.26 0.22
C ARG A 481 21.63 -25.21 0.06
N VAL A 482 22.68 -24.97 0.84
CA VAL A 482 23.89 -25.82 0.80
C VAL A 482 24.43 -26.05 2.21
N SER A 483 24.85 -27.29 2.48
CA SER A 483 25.73 -27.57 3.62
C SER A 483 27.16 -27.21 3.24
N LEU A 484 27.80 -26.38 4.05
CA LEU A 484 29.20 -26.01 3.92
C LEU A 484 30.12 -27.23 4.09
N THR A 485 29.78 -28.15 4.99
CA THR A 485 30.50 -29.42 5.16
C THR A 485 30.40 -30.30 3.90
N LYS A 486 29.23 -30.34 3.25
CA LYS A 486 29.06 -31.03 1.96
C LYS A 486 29.85 -30.34 0.84
N LEU A 487 29.79 -29.01 0.76
CA LEU A 487 30.55 -28.19 -0.20
C LEU A 487 32.05 -28.46 -0.08
N VAL A 488 32.60 -28.45 1.13
CA VAL A 488 34.04 -28.70 1.39
C VAL A 488 34.42 -30.14 1.06
N LYS A 489 33.55 -31.14 1.23
CA LYS A 489 33.83 -32.51 0.79
C LYS A 489 33.86 -32.64 -0.74
N GLU A 490 32.92 -31.97 -1.42
CA GLU A 490 32.78 -31.99 -2.89
C GLU A 490 33.83 -31.12 -3.59
N SER A 491 34.42 -30.16 -2.88
CA SER A 491 35.51 -29.28 -3.33
C SER A 491 36.75 -30.02 -3.87
N THR A 492 36.86 -31.32 -3.63
CA THR A 492 37.92 -32.16 -4.16
C THR A 492 37.88 -32.37 -5.68
N ASN A 493 36.79 -31.95 -6.34
CA ASN A 493 36.64 -31.94 -7.79
C ASN A 493 36.99 -30.54 -8.36
N LEU A 494 38.06 -30.46 -9.15
CA LEU A 494 38.55 -29.22 -9.79
C LEU A 494 37.50 -28.56 -10.69
N ASN A 495 36.74 -29.36 -11.44
CA ASN A 495 35.69 -28.85 -12.31
C ASN A 495 34.49 -28.33 -11.51
N PHE A 496 34.25 -28.87 -10.31
CA PHE A 496 33.15 -28.43 -9.46
C PHE A 496 33.39 -27.03 -8.88
N ILE A 497 34.52 -26.74 -8.23
CA ILE A 497 34.71 -25.37 -7.70
C ILE A 497 35.09 -24.39 -8.81
N GLN A 498 35.76 -24.78 -9.90
CA GLN A 498 35.92 -23.83 -11.02
C GLN A 498 34.57 -23.38 -11.56
N LYS A 499 33.63 -24.31 -11.75
CA LYS A 499 32.27 -24.00 -12.21
C LYS A 499 31.44 -23.30 -11.15
N TYR A 500 31.52 -23.73 -9.89
CA TYR A 500 30.77 -23.14 -8.78
C TYR A 500 31.33 -21.76 -8.44
N ALA A 501 32.63 -21.57 -8.29
CA ALA A 501 33.20 -20.30 -7.85
C ALA A 501 33.35 -19.21 -8.94
N SER A 502 33.29 -19.58 -10.22
CA SER A 502 33.21 -18.59 -11.31
C SER A 502 31.83 -17.91 -11.37
N THR A 503 30.77 -18.55 -10.87
CA THR A 503 29.37 -18.19 -11.16
C THR A 503 28.43 -18.24 -9.93
N SER A 504 28.92 -18.70 -8.78
CA SER A 504 28.16 -18.78 -7.53
C SER A 504 28.79 -17.89 -6.47
N CYS A 505 27.95 -17.36 -5.60
CA CYS A 505 28.37 -16.71 -4.37
C CYS A 505 27.63 -17.39 -3.24
N GLY A 506 28.36 -18.22 -2.51
CA GLY A 506 27.88 -18.72 -1.25
C GLY A 506 27.98 -17.63 -0.19
N SER A 507 27.00 -16.75 -0.13
CA SER A 507 26.64 -16.01 1.07
C SER A 507 25.16 -16.32 1.30
N GLY A 508 24.74 -16.52 2.55
CA GLY A 508 23.34 -16.29 2.91
C GLY A 508 22.92 -14.99 2.24
N PRO A 509 22.00 -14.97 1.27
CA PRO A 509 21.38 -13.71 0.97
C PRO A 509 20.74 -13.22 2.27
N LYS A 510 20.82 -11.92 2.54
CA LYS A 510 20.00 -11.28 3.57
C LYS A 510 18.52 -11.27 3.14
N PHE A 511 17.95 -12.44 2.85
CA PHE A 511 16.53 -12.66 2.64
C PHE A 511 15.95 -13.26 3.91
N SER A 512 15.97 -12.47 4.99
CA SER A 512 15.15 -12.70 6.17
C SER A 512 15.06 -11.39 6.96
N THR A 513 13.85 -10.84 7.04
CA THR A 513 13.39 -9.77 7.93
C THR A 513 13.23 -10.22 9.38
N ALA A 514 13.79 -11.36 9.83
CA ALA A 514 13.50 -11.90 11.17
C ALA A 514 14.69 -12.19 12.09
N GLN A 515 15.94 -12.11 11.63
CA GLN A 515 17.13 -12.18 12.50
C GLN A 515 18.34 -11.75 11.67
N GLU A 516 19.12 -10.78 12.16
CA GLU A 516 20.41 -10.44 11.57
C GLU A 516 21.32 -11.68 11.66
N GLU A 517 21.57 -12.38 10.54
CA GLU A 517 22.62 -13.40 10.52
C GLU A 517 23.97 -12.68 10.73
N GLU A 518 24.52 -12.81 11.95
CA GLU A 518 25.75 -12.13 12.34
C GLU A 518 26.97 -12.63 11.56
N ASP A 519 26.99 -13.91 11.20
CA ASP A 519 28.10 -14.58 10.51
C ASP A 519 27.83 -14.80 9.02
N ILE A 520 28.81 -14.51 8.16
CA ILE A 520 28.71 -14.63 6.70
C ILE A 520 29.90 -15.38 6.11
N TRP A 521 29.73 -15.96 4.91
CA TRP A 521 30.82 -16.57 4.14
C TRP A 521 30.74 -16.16 2.67
N CYS A 522 31.83 -16.38 1.93
CA CYS A 522 31.91 -16.31 0.48
C CYS A 522 32.94 -17.31 -0.05
N LEU A 523 32.78 -17.79 -1.29
CA LEU A 523 33.73 -18.66 -1.98
C LEU A 523 34.17 -17.95 -3.26
N ASP A 524 35.45 -17.64 -3.37
CA ASP A 524 35.99 -16.92 -4.53
C ASP A 524 36.41 -17.87 -5.67
N HIS A 525 36.59 -17.31 -6.87
CA HIS A 525 36.96 -18.04 -8.09
C HIS A 525 38.29 -18.82 -7.98
N ARG A 526 39.12 -18.53 -6.97
CA ARG A 526 40.37 -19.24 -6.68
C ARG A 526 40.14 -20.49 -5.83
N GLY A 527 38.90 -20.75 -5.42
CA GLY A 527 38.54 -21.83 -4.52
C GLY A 527 38.89 -21.53 -3.05
N VAL A 528 38.93 -20.25 -2.66
CA VAL A 528 39.14 -19.84 -1.28
C VAL A 528 37.81 -19.53 -0.62
N LEU A 529 37.44 -20.34 0.38
CA LEU A 529 36.30 -20.10 1.25
C LEU A 529 36.71 -19.08 2.32
N THR A 530 36.13 -17.89 2.26
CA THR A 530 36.33 -16.84 3.26
C THR A 530 35.12 -16.77 4.18
N ILE A 531 35.36 -16.74 5.49
CA ILE A 531 34.33 -16.73 6.52
C ILE A 531 34.55 -15.49 7.40
N SER A 532 33.53 -14.64 7.55
CA SER A 532 33.55 -13.45 8.41
C SER A 532 32.57 -13.64 9.56
N VAL A 533 33.12 -13.85 10.74
CA VAL A 533 32.38 -14.29 11.92
C VAL A 533 32.55 -13.34 13.10
N CYS A 534 31.56 -13.30 13.98
CA CYS A 534 31.66 -12.59 15.26
C CYS A 534 32.73 -13.23 16.16
N LYS A 535 33.11 -12.53 17.23
CA LYS A 535 34.17 -12.98 18.14
C LYS A 535 33.86 -14.36 18.73
N ASP A 536 32.62 -14.58 19.18
CA ASP A 536 32.22 -15.82 19.83
C ASP A 536 32.25 -17.01 18.86
N THR A 537 31.81 -16.80 17.62
CA THR A 537 31.92 -17.82 16.57
C THR A 537 33.38 -18.10 16.21
N TYR A 538 34.23 -17.07 16.12
CA TYR A 538 35.66 -17.25 15.87
C TYR A 538 36.33 -18.13 16.93
N GLU A 539 36.08 -17.84 18.21
CA GLU A 539 36.63 -18.59 19.34
C GLU A 539 36.12 -20.04 19.35
N ALA A 540 34.86 -20.27 18.99
CA ALA A 540 34.27 -21.61 18.89
C ALA A 540 34.80 -22.43 17.70
N LEU A 541 35.12 -21.77 16.57
CA LEU A 541 35.67 -22.44 15.38
C LEU A 541 37.11 -22.93 15.61
N GLY A 542 37.91 -22.20 16.39
CA GLY A 542 39.30 -22.56 16.66
C GLY A 542 40.17 -22.62 15.40
N LEU A 543 39.82 -21.83 14.37
CA LEU A 543 40.55 -21.69 13.12
C LEU A 543 41.40 -20.41 13.11
N LEU A 544 42.51 -20.43 12.37
CA LEU A 544 43.35 -19.24 12.22
C LEU A 544 42.64 -18.18 11.36
N GLY A 545 42.41 -17.00 11.92
CA GLY A 545 41.81 -15.86 11.23
C GLY A 545 42.45 -14.53 11.62
N LYS A 546 42.14 -13.48 10.87
CA LYS A 546 42.60 -12.11 11.11
C LYS A 546 41.46 -11.26 11.63
N LYS A 547 41.72 -10.47 12.68
CA LYS A 547 40.76 -9.48 13.19
C LYS A 547 40.57 -8.35 12.16
N VAL A 548 39.34 -7.95 11.92
CA VAL A 548 39.01 -6.84 11.00
C VAL A 548 39.24 -5.50 11.70
N ALA A 549 39.91 -4.57 11.01
CA ALA A 549 40.30 -3.28 11.58
C ALA A 549 39.18 -2.22 11.55
N PHE A 550 38.12 -2.42 10.76
CA PHE A 550 37.02 -1.47 10.55
C PHE A 550 35.65 -2.17 10.67
N GLY A 551 34.74 -1.59 11.45
CA GLY A 551 33.34 -2.03 11.57
C GLY A 551 32.38 -1.05 10.88
N LYS A 552 31.10 -1.43 10.74
CA LYS A 552 30.05 -0.51 10.27
C LYS A 552 29.75 0.56 11.33
N GLY A 553 29.67 1.83 10.91
CA GLY A 553 29.24 2.97 11.74
C GLY A 553 30.36 3.92 12.20
N LYS A 554 29.97 5.02 12.86
CA LYS A 554 30.86 6.13 13.29
C LYS A 554 31.84 5.76 14.45
N SER A 555 32.03 4.49 14.81
CA SER A 555 33.01 4.10 15.83
C SER A 555 34.36 3.74 15.19
N LYS A 556 35.42 4.45 15.56
CA LYS A 556 36.82 4.10 15.22
C LYS A 556 37.35 2.83 15.95
N GLN A 557 36.46 1.99 16.45
CA GLN A 557 36.73 0.67 17.01
C GLN A 557 35.80 -0.32 16.31
N GLY A 558 36.36 -1.25 15.54
CA GLY A 558 35.59 -2.31 14.87
C GLY A 558 34.89 -3.24 15.88
N ASP A 559 33.83 -3.90 15.43
CA ASP A 559 32.92 -4.81 16.17
C ASP A 559 33.57 -6.13 16.65
N GLY A 560 34.90 -6.28 16.55
CA GLY A 560 35.62 -7.46 17.01
C GLY A 560 35.54 -8.67 16.08
N ARG A 561 35.03 -8.52 14.84
CA ARG A 561 34.94 -9.60 13.85
C ARG A 561 36.28 -10.14 13.40
N HIS A 562 36.27 -11.41 12.98
CA HIS A 562 37.42 -12.11 12.42
C HIS A 562 37.09 -12.69 11.05
N VAL A 563 38.08 -12.66 10.17
CA VAL A 563 38.02 -13.25 8.84
C VAL A 563 38.96 -14.44 8.77
N ILE A 564 38.42 -15.61 8.42
CA ILE A 564 39.14 -16.87 8.21
C ILE A 564 39.13 -17.15 6.70
N SER A 565 40.29 -17.48 6.12
CA SER A 565 40.39 -17.86 4.71
C SER A 565 40.87 -19.31 4.60
N ILE A 566 40.11 -20.12 3.87
CA ILE A 566 40.30 -21.56 3.74
C ILE A 566 40.48 -21.89 2.25
N PRO A 567 41.70 -22.20 1.79
CA PRO A 567 41.91 -22.75 0.47
C PRO A 567 41.34 -24.16 0.38
N LEU A 568 40.41 -24.40 -0.54
CA LEU A 568 39.79 -25.73 -0.71
C LEU A 568 40.62 -26.65 -1.63
N TYR A 569 41.55 -26.10 -2.43
CA TYR A 569 42.27 -26.84 -3.48
C TYR A 569 43.67 -27.35 -3.16
N THR A 570 44.25 -27.04 -2.00
CA THR A 570 45.62 -27.47 -1.69
C THR A 570 45.66 -28.77 -0.89
N LYS A 571 45.25 -29.90 -1.51
CA LYS A 571 45.34 -31.22 -0.87
C LYS A 571 46.78 -31.63 -0.53
N GLU A 572 47.77 -31.13 -1.27
CA GLU A 572 49.16 -31.57 -1.18
C GLU A 572 49.99 -30.74 -0.18
N ALA A 573 49.46 -29.64 0.35
CA ALA A 573 50.19 -28.73 1.25
C ALA A 573 49.75 -28.81 2.73
N GLU A 574 48.63 -29.48 3.04
CA GLU A 574 47.99 -29.43 4.36
C GLU A 574 48.00 -30.80 5.05
N SER A 575 48.43 -30.85 6.32
CA SER A 575 48.48 -32.12 7.07
C SER A 575 47.08 -32.69 7.33
N VAL A 576 46.97 -34.03 7.40
CA VAL A 576 45.72 -34.75 7.73
C VAL A 576 45.07 -34.22 9.01
N LYS A 577 45.88 -33.82 10.00
CA LYS A 577 45.41 -33.26 11.28
C LYS A 577 44.73 -31.89 11.10
N ILE A 578 45.32 -30.99 10.31
CA ILE A 578 44.76 -29.66 10.05
C ILE A 578 43.45 -29.78 9.26
N ARG A 579 43.41 -30.67 8.27
CA ARG A 579 42.19 -30.96 7.50
C ARG A 579 41.05 -31.48 8.39
N ALA A 580 41.33 -32.43 9.28
CA ALA A 580 40.34 -32.96 10.21
C ALA A 580 39.85 -31.90 11.21
N GLN A 581 40.74 -31.03 11.69
CA GLN A 581 40.39 -29.90 12.56
C GLN A 581 39.43 -28.93 11.83
N ARG A 582 39.73 -28.58 10.58
CA ARG A 582 38.85 -27.74 9.75
C ARG A 582 37.48 -28.37 9.55
N GLU A 583 37.42 -29.62 9.11
CA GLU A 583 36.15 -30.30 8.82
C GLU A 583 35.27 -30.40 10.09
N ASN A 584 35.88 -30.61 11.27
CA ASN A 584 35.17 -30.58 12.54
C ASN A 584 34.69 -29.18 12.92
N ALA A 585 35.49 -28.13 12.68
CA ALA A 585 35.10 -26.75 12.97
C ALA A 585 33.85 -26.34 12.15
N LEU A 586 33.83 -26.63 10.86
CA LEU A 586 32.69 -26.32 9.99
C LEU A 586 31.43 -27.12 10.40
N LYS A 587 31.59 -28.40 10.75
CA LYS A 587 30.48 -29.23 11.26
C LYS A 587 29.91 -28.71 12.57
N ASN A 588 30.76 -28.25 13.49
CA ASN A 588 30.33 -27.65 14.75
C ASN A 588 29.57 -26.34 14.51
N TRP A 589 30.00 -25.56 13.53
CA TRP A 589 29.33 -24.32 13.15
C TRP A 589 27.93 -24.58 12.57
N GLU A 590 27.77 -25.55 11.66
CA GLU A 590 26.45 -25.98 11.18
C GLU A 590 25.55 -26.54 12.30
N THR A 591 26.12 -27.27 13.25
CA THR A 591 25.38 -27.81 14.41
C THR A 591 24.91 -26.70 15.35
N ARG A 592 25.72 -25.67 15.55
CA ARG A 592 25.34 -24.47 16.29
C ARG A 592 24.22 -23.72 15.57
N ARG A 593 24.38 -23.50 14.25
CA ARG A 593 23.37 -22.86 13.41
C ARG A 593 22.03 -23.59 13.45
N LEU A 594 22.03 -24.93 13.43
CA LEU A 594 20.81 -25.73 13.57
C LEU A 594 20.09 -25.47 14.90
N ARG A 595 20.82 -25.22 15.99
CA ARG A 595 20.25 -24.91 17.30
C ARG A 595 19.72 -23.48 17.40
N GLU A 596 20.41 -22.52 16.79
CA GLU A 596 20.10 -21.09 16.91
C GLU A 596 19.03 -20.64 15.89
N VAL A 597 19.12 -21.14 14.65
CA VAL A 597 18.33 -20.69 13.49
C VAL A 597 17.42 -21.80 12.95
N GLY A 598 17.47 -23.01 13.52
CA GLY A 598 16.61 -24.13 13.12
C GLY A 598 17.01 -24.80 11.79
N SER A 599 18.16 -24.45 11.20
CA SER A 599 18.70 -25.10 9.99
C SER A 599 20.22 -25.21 10.01
N SER A 600 20.76 -26.35 9.56
CA SER A 600 22.20 -26.56 9.35
C SER A 600 22.68 -26.12 7.95
N GLU A 601 21.75 -25.79 7.04
CA GLU A 601 22.08 -25.38 5.68
C GLU A 601 22.13 -23.85 5.56
N TRP A 602 22.92 -23.38 4.59
CA TRP A 602 23.08 -21.99 4.24
C TRP A 602 22.26 -21.66 3.01
N ASN A 603 21.49 -20.58 3.05
CA ASN A 603 20.87 -20.05 1.84
C ASN A 603 21.97 -19.54 0.90
N VAL A 604 21.84 -19.74 -0.41
CA VAL A 604 22.84 -19.31 -1.41
C VAL A 604 22.19 -18.78 -2.68
N LEU A 605 22.91 -17.93 -3.41
CA LEU A 605 22.55 -17.42 -4.74
C LEU A 605 23.59 -17.89 -5.76
N VAL A 606 23.12 -18.42 -6.90
CA VAL A 606 23.97 -18.96 -7.97
C VAL A 606 23.47 -18.47 -9.33
N SER A 607 24.37 -18.07 -10.24
CA SER A 607 24.03 -17.76 -11.63
C SER A 607 23.53 -19.03 -12.35
N SER A 608 22.44 -18.92 -13.11
CA SER A 608 21.68 -20.07 -13.62
C SER A 608 22.38 -20.84 -14.74
N GLU A 609 23.32 -20.21 -15.45
CA GLU A 609 24.10 -20.87 -16.52
C GLU A 609 25.12 -21.89 -15.95
N ALA A 610 25.36 -21.86 -14.64
CA ALA A 610 26.35 -22.68 -13.97
C ALA A 610 25.88 -24.08 -13.56
N VAL A 611 24.57 -24.35 -13.54
CA VAL A 611 24.03 -25.58 -12.95
C VAL A 611 23.42 -26.44 -14.06
N SER A 612 24.20 -27.41 -14.55
CA SER A 612 23.63 -28.50 -15.36
C SER A 612 22.72 -29.34 -14.46
N PRO A 613 21.56 -29.84 -14.95
CA PRO A 613 20.59 -30.61 -14.15
C PRO A 613 21.12 -31.91 -13.51
N GLU A 614 22.39 -32.28 -13.72
CA GLU A 614 22.99 -33.52 -13.23
C GLU A 614 24.01 -33.34 -12.08
N GLY A 615 23.97 -32.21 -11.36
CA GLY A 615 24.70 -32.02 -10.10
C GLY A 615 23.94 -32.61 -8.88
N PRO A 616 24.61 -33.03 -7.79
CA PRO A 616 24.04 -33.80 -6.67
C PRO A 616 23.12 -33.01 -5.72
N THR A 617 22.63 -31.87 -6.16
CA THR A 617 21.49 -31.15 -5.58
C THR A 617 20.34 -31.26 -6.58
N LYS A 618 19.40 -32.19 -6.33
CA LYS A 618 18.08 -32.14 -6.99
C LYS A 618 17.55 -30.74 -6.81
N THR A 619 17.55 -29.93 -7.87
CA THR A 619 16.97 -28.60 -7.83
C THR A 619 15.46 -28.80 -7.92
N PRO A 620 14.67 -28.33 -6.94
CA PRO A 620 13.27 -28.01 -7.21
C PRO A 620 13.29 -26.94 -8.31
N THR A 621 12.30 -26.95 -9.20
CA THR A 621 12.04 -25.80 -10.08
C THR A 621 11.81 -24.57 -9.21
N LEU A 622 12.86 -23.76 -9.03
CA LEU A 622 12.90 -22.59 -8.16
C LEU A 622 12.55 -21.32 -8.96
N PRO A 623 11.88 -20.34 -8.33
CA PRO A 623 11.54 -19.09 -8.99
C PRO A 623 12.80 -18.29 -9.33
N LYS A 624 12.94 -17.93 -10.62
CA LYS A 624 14.00 -17.06 -11.12
C LYS A 624 13.72 -15.62 -10.70
N SER A 625 14.70 -14.95 -10.10
CA SER A 625 14.57 -13.53 -9.73
C SER A 625 15.13 -12.65 -10.86
N PRO A 626 14.32 -11.79 -11.52
CA PRO A 626 14.81 -10.89 -12.55
C PRO A 626 15.49 -9.67 -11.93
N VAL A 627 16.71 -9.35 -12.37
CA VAL A 627 17.34 -8.05 -12.09
C VAL A 627 16.80 -7.03 -13.08
N ARG A 628 16.23 -5.93 -12.58
CA ARG A 628 15.80 -4.78 -13.39
C ARG A 628 16.87 -3.70 -13.31
N TYR A 629 17.08 -2.96 -14.39
CA TYR A 629 18.02 -1.86 -14.41
C TYR A 629 17.42 -0.62 -15.05
N GLN A 630 18.00 0.53 -14.72
CA GLN A 630 17.62 1.84 -15.23
C GLN A 630 18.88 2.59 -15.67
N LYS A 631 18.84 3.19 -16.87
CA LYS A 631 19.92 4.04 -17.40
C LYS A 631 19.60 5.50 -17.08
N LEU A 632 20.56 6.21 -16.51
CA LEU A 632 20.50 7.65 -16.23
C LEU A 632 21.77 8.31 -16.77
N GLU A 633 21.62 9.44 -17.45
CA GLU A 633 22.74 10.27 -17.88
C GLU A 633 22.85 11.47 -16.94
N LEU A 634 24.04 11.70 -16.39
CA LEU A 634 24.30 12.73 -15.39
C LEU A 634 25.38 13.66 -15.92
N THR A 635 25.04 14.95 -16.05
CA THR A 635 25.93 15.97 -16.64
C THR A 635 26.80 16.70 -15.63
N ASP A 636 26.44 16.64 -14.34
CA ASP A 636 27.06 17.44 -13.25
C ASP A 636 27.69 16.55 -12.16
N ILE A 637 28.58 15.63 -12.54
CA ILE A 637 29.34 14.79 -11.60
C ILE A 637 30.82 15.11 -11.64
N LEU A 638 31.38 15.38 -10.46
CA LEU A 638 32.82 15.53 -10.26
C LEU A 638 33.50 14.16 -10.23
N ILE A 639 34.29 13.86 -11.25
CA ILE A 639 35.11 12.64 -11.31
C ILE A 639 36.52 12.98 -10.79
N PRO A 640 37.11 12.17 -9.89
CA PRO A 640 38.49 12.37 -9.45
C PRO A 640 39.48 12.33 -10.63
N ASN A 641 40.36 13.32 -10.73
CA ASN A 641 41.33 13.46 -11.83
C ASN A 641 42.35 12.30 -11.94
N ASP A 642 42.48 11.49 -10.88
CA ASP A 642 43.54 10.49 -10.75
C ASP A 642 43.11 9.10 -11.22
N LEU A 643 41.88 8.96 -11.75
CA LEU A 643 41.37 7.68 -12.22
C LEU A 643 42.06 7.26 -13.53
N ARG A 644 42.96 6.27 -13.44
CA ARG A 644 43.49 5.57 -14.61
C ARG A 644 42.44 4.57 -15.11
N LEU A 645 41.68 4.95 -16.12
CA LEU A 645 40.75 4.05 -16.79
C LEU A 645 41.50 3.13 -17.75
N THR A 646 41.28 1.82 -17.65
CA THR A 646 41.79 0.83 -18.60
C THR A 646 41.07 1.02 -19.94
N HIS A 647 41.80 1.33 -21.00
CA HIS A 647 41.21 1.49 -22.33
C HIS A 647 40.91 0.12 -22.95
N ARG A 648 39.72 -0.05 -23.57
CA ARG A 648 39.46 -1.17 -24.48
C ARG A 648 40.54 -1.17 -25.57
N PRO A 649 41.11 -2.33 -25.94
CA PRO A 649 41.99 -2.44 -27.10
C PRO A 649 41.34 -1.78 -28.31
N ARG A 650 41.96 -0.74 -28.87
CA ARG A 650 41.43 -0.11 -30.08
C ARG A 650 41.60 -1.10 -31.23
N ASN A 651 40.52 -1.33 -31.97
CA ASN A 651 40.56 -1.92 -33.32
C ASN A 651 41.50 -1.07 -34.20
N ARG A 652 42.81 -1.36 -34.18
CA ARG A 652 43.76 -0.78 -35.13
C ARG A 652 43.43 -1.43 -36.46
N LYS A 653 43.16 -0.61 -37.50
CA LYS A 653 42.91 -1.05 -38.88
C LYS A 653 43.80 -2.25 -39.20
N ARG A 654 43.17 -3.40 -39.54
CA ARG A 654 43.79 -4.66 -40.00
C ARG A 654 45.21 -4.43 -40.53
N LEU A 655 46.20 -4.65 -39.68
CA LEU A 655 47.58 -4.74 -40.12
C LEU A 655 47.74 -6.17 -40.65
N SER A 656 48.30 -6.30 -41.84
CA SER A 656 48.43 -7.55 -42.61
C SER A 656 49.38 -8.58 -41.97
N ARG A 657 49.13 -8.99 -40.72
CA ARG A 657 49.89 -9.98 -39.95
C ARG A 657 48.95 -10.83 -39.09
N PRO A 658 48.74 -12.13 -39.43
CA PRO A 658 47.76 -13.01 -38.77
C PRO A 658 47.95 -13.22 -37.26
N LYS A 659 49.16 -12.98 -36.73
CA LYS A 659 49.49 -13.20 -35.31
C LYS A 659 48.99 -12.07 -34.41
N ILE A 660 49.00 -10.84 -34.92
CA ILE A 660 48.51 -9.64 -34.19
C ILE A 660 46.98 -9.61 -34.20
N ASP A 661 46.34 -10.06 -35.30
CA ASP A 661 44.88 -10.17 -35.36
C ASP A 661 44.32 -11.19 -34.35
N ARG A 662 45.07 -12.27 -34.04
CA ARG A 662 44.67 -13.23 -32.99
C ARG A 662 44.83 -12.64 -31.59
N GLU A 663 45.98 -12.03 -31.29
CA GLU A 663 46.20 -11.39 -29.98
C GLU A 663 45.16 -10.28 -29.71
N LEU A 664 44.75 -9.52 -30.73
CA LEU A 664 43.69 -8.51 -30.61
C LEU A 664 42.29 -9.10 -30.46
N GLN A 665 42.01 -10.27 -31.05
CA GLN A 665 40.76 -11.00 -30.82
C GLN A 665 40.71 -11.56 -29.41
N ASP A 666 41.81 -12.14 -28.93
CA ASP A 666 41.93 -12.68 -27.58
C ASP A 666 41.74 -11.56 -26.54
N GLU A 667 42.33 -10.37 -26.74
CA GLU A 667 42.14 -9.21 -25.85
C GLU A 667 40.70 -8.64 -25.88
N ASP A 668 40.00 -8.70 -27.02
CA ASP A 668 38.61 -8.22 -27.13
C ASP A 668 37.62 -9.21 -26.51
N GLU A 669 37.87 -10.52 -26.66
CA GLU A 669 37.14 -11.58 -25.97
C GLU A 669 37.34 -11.48 -24.45
N GLU A 670 38.57 -11.27 -23.98
CA GLU A 670 38.89 -11.06 -22.55
C GLU A 670 38.17 -9.83 -21.99
N TRP A 671 38.11 -8.73 -22.75
CA TRP A 671 37.40 -7.52 -22.32
C TRP A 671 35.88 -7.75 -22.19
N HIS A 672 35.29 -8.50 -23.12
CA HIS A 672 33.88 -8.87 -23.05
C HIS A 672 33.59 -9.80 -21.86
N GLU A 673 34.46 -10.77 -21.60
CA GLU A 673 34.36 -11.68 -20.45
C GLU A 673 34.40 -10.91 -19.12
N GLU A 674 35.29 -9.91 -18.99
CA GLU A 674 35.38 -9.07 -17.79
C GLU A 674 34.14 -8.18 -17.59
N ALA A 675 33.53 -7.67 -18.68
CA ALA A 675 32.29 -6.91 -18.61
C ALA A 675 31.09 -7.78 -18.16
N GLU A 676 31.03 -9.03 -18.62
CA GLU A 676 30.02 -10.01 -18.18
C GLU A 676 30.20 -10.37 -16.70
N LYS A 677 31.43 -10.62 -16.24
CA LYS A 677 31.74 -10.86 -14.82
C LYS A 677 31.32 -9.68 -13.93
N LEU A 678 31.54 -8.45 -14.39
CA LEU A 678 31.08 -7.25 -13.69
C LEU A 678 29.55 -7.23 -13.58
N ALA A 679 28.84 -7.50 -14.67
CA ALA A 679 27.38 -7.55 -14.67
C ALA A 679 26.83 -8.62 -13.72
N GLU A 680 27.43 -9.81 -13.72
CA GLU A 680 27.08 -10.89 -12.79
C GLU A 680 27.31 -10.48 -11.33
N TRP A 681 28.45 -9.84 -11.04
CA TRP A 681 28.79 -9.36 -9.70
C TRP A 681 27.80 -8.29 -9.21
N VAL A 682 27.45 -7.34 -10.06
CA VAL A 682 26.49 -6.28 -9.76
C VAL A 682 25.11 -6.86 -9.47
N GLY A 683 24.64 -7.83 -10.28
CA GLY A 683 23.36 -8.49 -10.03
C GLY A 683 23.36 -9.27 -8.71
N LEU A 684 24.46 -9.94 -8.35
CA LEU A 684 24.61 -10.60 -7.05
C LEU A 684 24.58 -9.58 -5.90
N ALA A 685 25.31 -8.48 -6.03
CA ALA A 685 25.35 -7.42 -5.03
C ALA A 685 23.98 -6.72 -4.88
N GLY A 686 23.26 -6.47 -5.97
CA GLY A 686 21.88 -5.94 -5.98
C GLY A 686 20.85 -6.91 -5.40
N LEU A 687 21.16 -8.20 -5.35
CA LEU A 687 20.39 -9.22 -4.64
C LEU A 687 20.86 -9.40 -3.18
N GLY A 688 21.72 -8.52 -2.67
CA GLY A 688 22.19 -8.55 -1.28
C GLY A 688 23.28 -9.59 -1.00
N SER A 689 24.01 -10.06 -2.03
CA SER A 689 25.20 -10.90 -1.85
C SER A 689 26.32 -10.12 -1.17
N SER A 690 27.05 -10.77 -0.27
CA SER A 690 28.13 -10.17 0.53
C SER A 690 29.54 -10.36 -0.07
N ARG A 691 29.64 -10.55 -1.39
CA ARG A 691 30.91 -10.84 -2.09
C ARG A 691 31.92 -9.70 -2.04
#